data_AF-A0A7J5YBJ2-F1
#
_entry.id   AF-A0A7J5YBJ2-F1
#
_cell.length_a   1.000
_cell.length_b   1.000
_cell.length_c   1.000
_cell.angle_alpha   90.00
_cell.angle_beta   90.00
_cell.angle_gamma   90.00
#
_symmetry.space_group_name_H-M   'P 1'
#
loop_
_entity.id
_entity.type
_entity.pdbx_description
1 polymer ?
#
loop_
_entity_poly.entity_id
_entity_poly.type
_entity_poly.pdbx_seq_one_letter_code
_entity_poly.pdbx_strand_id
1 'polypeptide(L)'
;MNLVASVSDFVHSNKPQETQKGENEQHYAKELISRAMSIMRNWISQSYRQSLLNRAISSMYTRVEATAETEMWNNIMSIQFKDKDCTQVWRETFTMDFEGKYKLESAVDQTEFYCTKIEELSESYPLVAASVERCALEAVTSLCQTKSEGKLLERFKVNWKFGKLISAIIEKSWPKDRQGNYQDDEQLVLQHLLSWTAAKDYFKLHGADEKLINELSQDARDQIAIAISSFTAINNQLVHGTIKTSLLKIILARKTAFLDLLKIECLSENEQYRDNGKMRRLLRCREDELNDVYHEKELVDIVLTMSHKLEEHMTVDLEDMEERKQVNMESMQLNHFMEVHPFEQLPSPNAGVVTYFNLGEEIKYMGEILFTFRDSHIFKVCWENQAKLMVAEEMADADPGALQIADINATPEMIHDDIFEPCYEKYKGIYTRLKNSSITLEEVNQLFHDYKGRYEELAKDLDIMCRIDKSTDKQWIHSRVQQIEQYHELHLAVASAQIIMKVKEALCLQGDFRVLETLTKVSHADFQKEPLNRIDNHLIQAKMVLVDITEARRLCLQELELRGHFVNWVKDSLEDINELKVFVDLASISAGENDMDVDRVACFHDAVQGYSSMLYELKQDAGFDIFKEVLEKLWKALKNDSKLPDKLCTAFGMAKTVKDSHGSVELSSLSLASAINSKGIYLISAQNVKKLSLDSALKLQIPEENDEGQRMRCYSLEDLRELQNKLMLMSGKGDQGQNEVDHFAEVFASVQRLAEAFIALYTLGILFSGTGKHRSTAV
;
A
#
# COMPACT_ATOMS: atom_id res chain seq x y z
N MET A 1 -50.90 20.07 -62.33
CA MET A 1 -50.19 18.90 -62.89
C MET A 1 -51.03 18.07 -63.86
N ASN A 2 -52.27 17.68 -63.54
CA ASN A 2 -53.13 16.96 -64.50
C ASN A 2 -53.25 17.67 -65.87
N LEU A 3 -53.32 19.00 -65.89
CA LEU A 3 -53.31 19.77 -67.14
C LEU A 3 -51.98 19.67 -67.90
N VAL A 4 -50.84 19.60 -67.20
CA VAL A 4 -49.51 19.39 -67.81
C VAL A 4 -49.41 17.96 -68.37
N ALA A 5 -49.94 16.96 -67.66
CA ALA A 5 -50.06 15.59 -68.15
C ALA A 5 -50.95 15.54 -69.41
N SER A 6 -52.14 16.13 -69.38
CA SER A 6 -53.05 16.17 -70.54
C SER A 6 -52.47 16.92 -71.74
N VAL A 7 -51.73 18.01 -71.53
CA VAL A 7 -51.05 18.74 -72.62
C VAL A 7 -49.88 17.92 -73.18
N SER A 8 -49.08 17.27 -72.32
CA SER A 8 -48.03 16.35 -72.75
C SER A 8 -48.59 15.17 -73.54
N ASP A 9 -49.73 14.62 -73.10
CA ASP A 9 -50.43 13.53 -73.74
C ASP A 9 -51.03 13.95 -75.08
N PHE A 10 -51.51 15.19 -75.20
CA PHE A 10 -51.97 15.77 -76.46
C PHE A 10 -50.82 15.92 -77.47
N VAL A 11 -49.66 16.40 -77.02
CA VAL A 11 -48.44 16.47 -77.85
C VAL A 11 -47.97 15.07 -78.28
N HIS A 12 -48.07 14.07 -77.40
CA HIS A 12 -47.81 12.67 -77.74
C HIS A 12 -48.90 12.00 -78.60
N SER A 13 -50.11 12.57 -78.68
CA SER A 13 -51.23 12.02 -79.43
C SER A 13 -51.31 12.54 -80.86
N ASN A 14 -50.87 13.78 -81.10
CA ASN A 14 -50.79 14.36 -82.44
C ASN A 14 -49.52 13.90 -83.15
N LYS A 15 -49.51 12.65 -83.62
CA LYS A 15 -48.57 12.19 -84.64
C LYS A 15 -48.97 12.76 -86.01
N PRO A 16 -48.00 13.29 -86.76
CA PRO A 16 -47.83 12.88 -88.15
C PRO A 16 -46.61 11.94 -88.26
N GLN A 17 -46.59 11.13 -89.31
CA GLN A 17 -45.63 10.05 -89.56
C GLN A 17 -44.15 10.49 -89.49
N GLU A 18 -43.31 9.52 -89.12
CA GLU A 18 -41.83 9.48 -89.12
C GLU A 18 -41.13 10.67 -89.78
N THR A 19 -40.75 11.65 -88.97
CA THR A 19 -39.79 12.70 -89.33
C THR A 19 -38.94 13.04 -88.10
N GLN A 20 -37.68 13.48 -88.28
CA GLN A 20 -36.76 13.96 -87.22
C GLN A 20 -37.40 14.98 -86.25
N LYS A 21 -38.51 15.60 -86.66
CA LYS A 21 -39.32 16.51 -85.85
C LYS A 21 -40.03 15.81 -84.69
N GLY A 22 -40.48 14.58 -84.88
CA GLY A 22 -41.16 13.79 -83.84
C GLY A 22 -40.23 13.33 -82.71
N GLU A 23 -38.95 13.08 -82.98
CA GLU A 23 -37.94 12.77 -81.95
C GLU A 23 -37.62 14.00 -81.09
N ASN A 24 -37.50 15.18 -81.71
CA ASN A 24 -37.31 16.46 -80.99
C ASN A 24 -38.54 16.82 -80.14
N GLU A 25 -39.76 16.55 -80.62
CA GLU A 25 -41.01 16.81 -79.88
C GLU A 25 -41.17 15.86 -78.68
N GLN A 26 -40.73 14.60 -78.80
CA GLN A 26 -40.67 13.65 -77.68
C GLN A 26 -39.59 14.05 -76.65
N HIS A 27 -38.41 14.45 -77.09
CA HIS A 27 -37.36 14.97 -76.20
C HIS A 27 -37.85 16.23 -75.45
N TYR A 28 -38.55 17.13 -76.16
CA TYR A 28 -39.15 18.33 -75.59
C TYR A 28 -40.24 18.01 -74.55
N ALA A 29 -41.12 17.05 -74.83
CA ALA A 29 -42.12 16.60 -73.86
C ALA A 29 -41.47 15.97 -72.60
N LYS A 30 -40.42 15.17 -72.76
CA LYS A 30 -39.64 14.61 -71.64
C LYS A 30 -38.94 15.70 -70.82
N GLU A 31 -38.39 16.72 -71.47
CA GLU A 31 -37.77 17.88 -70.82
C GLU A 31 -38.81 18.71 -70.04
N LEU A 32 -40.01 18.90 -70.59
CA LEU A 32 -41.12 19.56 -69.90
C LEU A 32 -41.58 18.79 -68.67
N ILE A 33 -41.68 17.45 -68.74
CA ILE A 33 -42.00 16.61 -67.59
C ILE A 33 -40.90 16.70 -66.53
N SER A 34 -39.63 16.68 -66.94
CA SER A 34 -38.48 16.86 -66.03
C SER A 34 -38.50 18.22 -65.32
N ARG A 35 -38.78 19.30 -66.06
CA ARG A 35 -38.93 20.63 -65.49
C ARG A 35 -40.13 20.72 -64.54
N ALA A 36 -41.25 20.09 -64.90
CA ALA A 36 -42.42 20.02 -64.04
C ALA A 36 -42.15 19.23 -62.75
N MET A 37 -41.38 18.13 -62.83
CA MET A 37 -40.91 17.39 -61.65
C MET A 37 -40.09 18.31 -60.73
N SER A 38 -39.10 19.02 -61.27
CA SER A 38 -38.27 19.95 -60.49
C SER A 38 -39.09 21.04 -59.79
N ILE A 39 -40.05 21.64 -60.49
CA ILE A 39 -40.95 22.65 -59.93
C ILE A 39 -41.80 22.06 -58.81
N MET A 40 -42.38 20.89 -59.03
CA MET A 40 -43.20 20.21 -58.02
C MET A 40 -42.38 19.84 -56.78
N ARG A 41 -41.18 19.26 -56.94
CA ARG A 41 -40.29 18.94 -55.82
C ARG A 41 -39.93 20.18 -54.99
N ASN A 42 -39.65 21.30 -55.65
CA ASN A 42 -39.37 22.57 -54.98
C ASN A 42 -40.61 23.13 -54.26
N TRP A 43 -41.80 23.00 -54.86
CA TRP A 43 -43.04 23.41 -54.20
C TRP A 43 -43.36 22.57 -52.97
N ILE A 44 -43.22 21.23 -53.07
CA ILE A 44 -43.46 20.31 -51.95
C ILE A 44 -42.48 20.62 -50.81
N SER A 45 -41.19 20.77 -51.10
CA SER A 45 -40.18 21.04 -50.07
C SER A 45 -40.39 22.40 -49.37
N GLN A 46 -40.91 23.40 -50.08
CA GLN A 46 -41.23 24.70 -49.50
C GLN A 46 -42.53 24.67 -48.66
N SER A 47 -43.53 23.91 -49.11
CA SER A 47 -44.86 23.88 -48.51
C SER A 47 -44.94 22.95 -47.29
N TYR A 48 -44.22 21.83 -47.31
CA TYR A 48 -44.23 20.80 -46.28
C TYR A 48 -42.86 20.64 -45.62
N ARG A 49 -42.39 21.69 -44.93
CA ARG A 49 -41.07 21.73 -44.26
C ARG A 49 -41.00 20.95 -42.95
N GLN A 50 -42.15 20.72 -42.31
CA GLN A 50 -42.22 20.02 -41.03
C GLN A 50 -42.15 18.49 -41.22
N SER A 51 -41.85 17.79 -40.11
CA SER A 51 -41.84 16.34 -40.10
C SER A 51 -43.25 15.79 -40.36
N LEU A 52 -43.35 14.63 -41.02
CA LEU A 52 -44.62 14.06 -41.46
C LEU A 52 -45.50 13.68 -40.26
N LEU A 53 -44.90 13.20 -39.17
CA LEU A 53 -45.60 12.64 -38.01
C LEU A 53 -45.65 13.56 -36.77
N ASN A 54 -45.13 14.79 -36.89
CA ASN A 54 -45.07 15.88 -35.90
C ASN A 54 -45.27 15.49 -34.42
N ARG A 55 -44.17 15.49 -33.65
CA ARG A 55 -44.00 14.90 -32.30
C ARG A 55 -44.81 15.52 -31.12
N ALA A 56 -45.78 16.41 -31.37
CA ALA A 56 -46.46 17.15 -30.32
C ALA A 56 -47.95 16.78 -30.20
N ILE A 57 -48.24 15.95 -29.20
CA ILE A 57 -49.50 15.85 -28.41
C ILE A 57 -50.79 15.66 -29.23
N SER A 58 -51.44 14.50 -29.01
CA SER A 58 -52.85 14.15 -29.22
C SER A 58 -53.82 15.35 -29.37
N SER A 59 -53.84 15.97 -30.55
CA SER A 59 -54.82 16.98 -30.92
C SER A 59 -55.45 16.57 -32.25
N MET A 60 -56.75 16.81 -32.35
CA MET A 60 -57.57 16.51 -33.53
C MET A 60 -57.08 17.24 -34.79
N TYR A 61 -56.30 18.33 -34.64
CA TYR A 61 -55.77 19.15 -35.74
C TYR A 61 -54.55 18.52 -36.42
N THR A 62 -53.65 17.87 -35.68
CA THR A 62 -52.42 17.25 -36.24
C THR A 62 -52.72 16.01 -37.09
N ARG A 63 -53.82 15.30 -36.78
CA ARG A 63 -54.33 14.18 -37.59
C ARG A 63 -54.86 14.62 -38.97
N VAL A 64 -55.30 15.87 -39.10
CA VAL A 64 -55.87 16.42 -40.34
C VAL A 64 -54.76 16.88 -41.31
N GLU A 65 -53.65 17.41 -40.80
CA GLU A 65 -52.51 17.81 -41.65
C GLU A 65 -51.75 16.60 -42.23
N ALA A 66 -51.52 15.55 -41.43
CA ALA A 66 -50.87 14.34 -41.91
C ALA A 66 -51.72 13.61 -42.97
N THR A 67 -53.05 13.65 -42.87
CA THR A 67 -53.96 13.07 -43.88
C THR A 67 -54.02 13.91 -45.15
N ALA A 68 -54.04 15.25 -45.05
CA ALA A 68 -53.97 16.14 -46.22
C ALA A 68 -52.63 16.06 -46.97
N GLU A 69 -51.50 15.95 -46.24
CA GLU A 69 -50.20 15.72 -46.86
C GLU A 69 -50.12 14.33 -47.51
N THR A 70 -50.67 13.29 -46.87
CA THR A 70 -50.72 11.92 -47.43
C THR A 70 -51.59 11.85 -48.70
N GLU A 71 -52.75 12.51 -48.69
CA GLU A 71 -53.61 12.63 -49.88
C GLU A 71 -52.86 13.33 -51.03
N MET A 72 -52.16 14.42 -50.74
CA MET A 72 -51.35 15.15 -51.71
C MET A 72 -50.28 14.25 -52.34
N TRP A 73 -49.52 13.50 -51.52
CA TRP A 73 -48.52 12.55 -52.00
C TRP A 73 -49.13 11.47 -52.91
N ASN A 74 -50.25 10.87 -52.48
CA ASN A 74 -50.93 9.86 -53.29
C ASN A 74 -51.42 10.43 -54.63
N ASN A 75 -51.98 11.64 -54.62
CA ASN A 75 -52.46 12.30 -55.83
C ASN A 75 -51.32 12.64 -56.80
N ILE A 76 -50.16 13.07 -56.29
CA ILE A 76 -48.97 13.33 -57.12
C ILE A 76 -48.41 12.03 -57.71
N MET A 77 -48.29 10.97 -56.91
CA MET A 77 -47.79 9.66 -57.38
C MET A 77 -48.75 8.99 -58.37
N SER A 78 -50.04 9.31 -58.29
CA SER A 78 -51.08 8.74 -59.14
C SER A 78 -51.13 9.36 -60.54
N ILE A 79 -50.41 10.45 -60.80
CA ILE A 79 -50.35 11.07 -62.13
C ILE A 79 -49.81 10.05 -63.15
N GLN A 80 -50.51 9.90 -64.26
CA GLN A 80 -50.13 9.05 -65.37
C GLN A 80 -49.90 9.91 -66.61
N PHE A 81 -48.89 9.54 -67.39
CA PHE A 81 -48.59 10.08 -68.69
C PHE A 81 -48.80 8.97 -69.73
N LYS A 82 -49.09 9.35 -70.98
CA LYS A 82 -49.22 8.41 -72.09
C LYS A 82 -47.92 7.64 -72.37
N ASP A 83 -46.77 8.26 -72.09
CA ASP A 83 -45.48 7.57 -72.07
C ASP A 83 -45.30 6.79 -70.76
N LYS A 84 -45.10 5.47 -70.89
CA LYS A 84 -44.93 4.56 -69.76
C LYS A 84 -43.63 4.81 -69.02
N ASP A 85 -42.56 5.14 -69.73
CA ASP A 85 -41.24 5.40 -69.12
C ASP A 85 -41.29 6.67 -68.28
N CYS A 86 -41.94 7.73 -68.77
CA CYS A 86 -42.15 8.97 -68.00
C CYS A 86 -43.03 8.75 -66.77
N THR A 87 -44.07 7.92 -66.88
CA THR A 87 -44.93 7.57 -65.74
C THR A 87 -44.16 6.80 -64.68
N GLN A 88 -43.28 5.87 -65.09
CA GLN A 88 -42.42 5.13 -64.20
C GLN A 88 -41.43 6.06 -63.48
N VAL A 89 -40.66 6.88 -64.23
CA VAL A 89 -39.68 7.81 -63.65
C VAL A 89 -40.35 8.82 -62.72
N TRP A 90 -41.52 9.37 -63.09
CA TRP A 90 -42.28 10.28 -62.24
C TRP A 90 -42.66 9.61 -60.92
N ARG A 91 -43.28 8.43 -61.00
CA ARG A 91 -43.74 7.69 -59.83
C ARG A 91 -42.59 7.31 -58.92
N GLU A 92 -41.53 6.71 -59.47
CA GLU A 92 -40.34 6.33 -58.70
C GLU A 92 -39.71 7.54 -58.00
N THR A 93 -39.60 8.68 -58.69
CA THR A 93 -39.02 9.91 -58.10
C THR A 93 -39.83 10.39 -56.90
N PHE A 94 -41.15 10.52 -57.03
CA PHE A 94 -41.98 11.02 -55.93
C PHE A 94 -42.18 9.97 -54.82
N THR A 95 -42.17 8.68 -55.15
CA THR A 95 -42.09 7.60 -54.16
C THR A 95 -40.80 7.72 -53.34
N MET A 96 -39.64 7.87 -53.98
CA MET A 96 -38.37 8.04 -53.28
C MET A 96 -38.33 9.32 -52.43
N ASP A 97 -38.89 10.43 -52.92
CA ASP A 97 -38.96 11.68 -52.15
C ASP A 97 -39.84 11.53 -50.90
N PHE A 98 -41.01 10.89 -51.04
CA PHE A 98 -41.90 10.59 -49.90
C PHE A 98 -41.21 9.68 -48.88
N GLU A 99 -40.63 8.58 -49.34
CA GLU A 99 -39.92 7.65 -48.46
C GLU A 99 -38.72 8.28 -47.78
N GLY A 100 -37.97 9.12 -48.50
CA GLY A 100 -36.88 9.90 -47.95
C GLY A 100 -37.35 10.81 -46.83
N LYS A 101 -38.51 11.46 -47.00
CA LYS A 101 -39.12 12.28 -45.95
C LYS A 101 -39.64 11.45 -44.77
N TYR A 102 -40.31 10.34 -45.04
CA TYR A 102 -40.85 9.45 -44.00
C TYR A 102 -39.74 8.81 -43.14
N LYS A 103 -38.62 8.44 -43.77
CA LYS A 103 -37.44 7.87 -43.10
C LYS A 103 -36.71 8.84 -42.16
N LEU A 104 -37.02 10.14 -42.20
CA LEU A 104 -36.52 11.11 -41.22
C LEU A 104 -37.17 10.95 -39.84
N GLU A 105 -38.33 10.30 -39.76
CA GLU A 105 -39.00 10.00 -38.50
C GLU A 105 -38.27 8.87 -37.76
N SER A 106 -38.48 8.75 -36.44
CA SER A 106 -37.84 7.67 -35.69
C SER A 106 -38.38 6.31 -36.12
N ALA A 107 -37.56 5.25 -36.05
CA ALA A 107 -37.98 3.91 -36.43
C ALA A 107 -39.22 3.44 -35.66
N VAL A 108 -39.37 3.84 -34.39
CA VAL A 108 -40.57 3.52 -33.58
C VAL A 108 -41.80 4.25 -34.14
N ASP A 109 -41.68 5.53 -34.46
CA ASP A 109 -42.81 6.34 -34.94
C ASP A 109 -43.23 5.91 -36.36
N GLN A 110 -42.27 5.53 -37.23
CA GLN A 110 -42.55 4.94 -38.54
C GLN A 110 -43.37 3.65 -38.43
N THR A 111 -42.95 2.75 -37.53
CA THR A 111 -43.67 1.48 -37.37
C THR A 111 -45.01 1.66 -36.64
N GLU A 112 -45.09 2.57 -35.68
CA GLU A 112 -46.34 2.92 -34.98
C GLU A 112 -47.39 3.53 -35.92
N PHE A 113 -46.97 4.43 -36.82
CA PHE A 113 -47.85 5.02 -37.82
C PHE A 113 -48.40 3.96 -38.79
N TYR A 114 -47.53 3.08 -39.29
CA TYR A 114 -47.95 1.93 -40.11
C TYR A 114 -49.01 1.09 -39.40
N CYS A 115 -48.75 0.68 -38.15
CA CYS A 115 -49.68 -0.12 -37.36
C CYS A 115 -51.02 0.58 -37.08
N THR A 116 -51.04 1.92 -37.04
CA THR A 116 -52.26 2.67 -36.71
C THR A 116 -53.08 3.05 -37.94
N LYS A 117 -52.44 3.23 -39.10
CA LYS A 117 -53.05 3.88 -40.26
C LYS A 117 -53.10 3.04 -41.53
N ILE A 118 -52.44 1.89 -41.59
CA ILE A 118 -52.34 1.14 -42.86
C ILE A 118 -53.68 0.71 -43.43
N GLU A 119 -54.69 0.40 -42.61
CA GLU A 119 -56.03 0.02 -43.11
C GLU A 119 -56.70 1.19 -43.85
N GLU A 120 -56.73 2.37 -43.23
CA GLU A 120 -57.26 3.61 -43.83
C GLU A 120 -56.49 4.02 -45.09
N LEU A 121 -55.15 3.90 -45.04
CA LEU A 121 -54.27 4.22 -46.16
C LEU A 121 -54.42 3.23 -47.32
N SER A 122 -54.60 1.94 -47.05
CA SER A 122 -54.73 0.93 -48.11
C SER A 122 -56.04 1.10 -48.89
N GLU A 123 -57.10 1.53 -48.23
CA GLU A 123 -58.39 1.83 -48.86
C GLU A 123 -58.38 3.16 -49.62
N SER A 124 -57.79 4.21 -49.02
CA SER A 124 -57.90 5.58 -49.56
C SER A 124 -56.72 6.00 -50.44
N TYR A 125 -55.50 5.53 -50.12
CA TYR A 125 -54.24 6.02 -50.66
C TYR A 125 -53.22 4.88 -50.90
N PRO A 126 -53.50 3.93 -51.82
CA PRO A 126 -52.77 2.68 -51.95
C PRO A 126 -51.28 2.84 -52.33
N LEU A 127 -50.90 3.90 -53.04
CA LEU A 127 -49.49 4.13 -53.42
C LEU A 127 -48.65 4.60 -52.22
N VAL A 128 -49.26 5.42 -51.36
CA VAL A 128 -48.62 5.84 -50.11
C VAL A 128 -48.60 4.69 -49.11
N ALA A 129 -49.67 3.89 -49.03
CA ALA A 129 -49.73 2.70 -48.19
C ALA A 129 -48.57 1.73 -48.46
N ALA A 130 -48.30 1.43 -49.74
CA ALA A 130 -47.17 0.57 -50.13
C ALA A 130 -45.80 1.14 -49.74
N SER A 131 -45.63 2.46 -49.85
CA SER A 131 -44.38 3.16 -49.47
C SER A 131 -44.19 3.17 -47.94
N VAL A 132 -45.27 3.38 -47.19
CA VAL A 132 -45.29 3.33 -45.73
C VAL A 132 -45.00 1.91 -45.22
N GLU A 133 -45.63 0.88 -45.80
CA GLU A 133 -45.35 -0.53 -45.48
C GLU A 133 -43.87 -0.86 -45.71
N ARG A 134 -43.32 -0.50 -46.88
CA ARG A 134 -41.90 -0.73 -47.19
C ARG A 134 -40.96 -0.07 -46.19
N CYS A 135 -41.17 1.21 -45.89
CA CYS A 135 -40.33 1.93 -44.94
C CYS A 135 -40.46 1.36 -43.51
N ALA A 136 -41.66 0.98 -43.10
CA ALA A 136 -41.89 0.37 -41.79
C ALA A 136 -41.17 -0.97 -41.64
N LEU A 137 -41.19 -1.83 -42.68
CA LEU A 137 -40.45 -3.09 -42.70
C LEU A 137 -38.92 -2.88 -42.72
N GLU A 138 -38.43 -1.85 -43.41
CA GLU A 138 -37.01 -1.49 -43.37
C GLU A 138 -36.59 -0.99 -41.97
N ALA A 139 -37.44 -0.14 -41.35
CA ALA A 139 -37.21 0.43 -40.02
C ALA A 139 -37.10 -0.62 -38.91
N VAL A 140 -37.74 -1.79 -39.08
CA VAL A 140 -37.58 -2.94 -38.17
C VAL A 140 -36.11 -3.32 -37.97
N THR A 141 -35.30 -3.26 -39.03
CA THR A 141 -33.85 -3.57 -38.91
C THR A 141 -33.18 -2.66 -37.89
N SER A 142 -33.50 -1.36 -37.91
CA SER A 142 -33.00 -0.41 -36.91
C SER A 142 -33.55 -0.70 -35.52
N LEU A 143 -34.85 -1.05 -35.39
CA LEU A 143 -35.47 -1.38 -34.10
C LEU A 143 -34.80 -2.59 -33.43
N CYS A 144 -34.49 -3.62 -34.23
CA CYS A 144 -33.82 -4.84 -33.75
C CYS A 144 -32.38 -4.58 -33.34
N GLN A 145 -31.65 -3.75 -34.09
CA GLN A 145 -30.30 -3.35 -33.71
C GLN A 145 -30.28 -2.56 -32.39
N THR A 146 -31.28 -1.70 -32.15
CA THR A 146 -31.38 -0.89 -30.93
C THR A 146 -32.13 -1.56 -29.78
N LYS A 147 -32.56 -2.82 -29.94
CA LYS A 147 -33.36 -3.60 -28.96
C LYS A 147 -34.60 -2.86 -28.46
N SER A 148 -35.25 -2.09 -29.33
CA SER A 148 -36.40 -1.23 -28.99
C SER A 148 -37.75 -1.78 -29.45
N GLU A 149 -37.80 -3.03 -29.91
CA GLU A 149 -39.02 -3.68 -30.40
C GLU A 149 -40.07 -3.82 -29.29
N GLY A 150 -39.65 -4.11 -28.05
CA GLY A 150 -40.57 -4.13 -26.90
C GLY A 150 -41.30 -2.79 -26.69
N LYS A 151 -40.64 -1.65 -26.95
CA LYS A 151 -41.29 -0.32 -26.82
C LYS A 151 -42.41 -0.11 -27.83
N LEU A 152 -42.31 -0.75 -29.01
CA LEU A 152 -43.37 -0.73 -30.01
C LEU A 152 -44.61 -1.47 -29.47
N LEU A 153 -44.40 -2.62 -28.85
CA LEU A 153 -45.47 -3.48 -28.30
C LEU A 153 -46.12 -2.90 -27.04
N GLU A 154 -45.37 -2.11 -26.25
CA GLU A 154 -45.92 -1.34 -25.13
C GLU A 154 -46.85 -0.21 -25.58
N ARG A 155 -46.53 0.45 -26.72
CA ARG A 155 -47.31 1.59 -27.24
C ARG A 155 -48.52 1.16 -28.05
N PHE A 156 -48.44 0.00 -28.71
CA PHE A 156 -49.47 -0.47 -29.61
C PHE A 156 -49.74 -1.97 -29.43
N LYS A 157 -51.03 -2.34 -29.35
CA LYS A 157 -51.45 -3.74 -29.35
C LYS A 157 -51.35 -4.31 -30.76
N VAL A 158 -50.21 -4.93 -31.05
CA VAL A 158 -50.01 -5.69 -32.28
C VAL A 158 -51.06 -6.81 -32.39
N ASN A 159 -51.62 -6.97 -33.58
CA ASN A 159 -52.69 -7.90 -33.90
C ASN A 159 -52.27 -8.76 -35.12
N TRP A 160 -52.96 -9.88 -35.36
CA TRP A 160 -52.72 -10.82 -36.46
C TRP A 160 -52.56 -10.15 -37.84
N LYS A 161 -53.25 -9.02 -38.04
CA LYS A 161 -53.23 -8.22 -39.27
C LYS A 161 -51.87 -7.64 -39.66
N PHE A 162 -50.91 -7.59 -38.73
CA PHE A 162 -49.55 -7.11 -39.01
C PHE A 162 -48.55 -8.25 -39.21
N GLY A 163 -49.00 -9.42 -39.69
CA GLY A 163 -48.19 -10.62 -39.87
C GLY A 163 -46.84 -10.35 -40.55
N LYS A 164 -46.81 -9.57 -41.64
CA LYS A 164 -45.55 -9.19 -42.33
C LYS A 164 -44.56 -8.42 -41.44
N LEU A 165 -45.06 -7.49 -40.62
CA LEU A 165 -44.23 -6.72 -39.70
C LEU A 165 -43.70 -7.61 -38.58
N ILE A 166 -44.55 -8.48 -38.04
CA ILE A 166 -44.19 -9.43 -37.00
C ILE A 166 -43.12 -10.41 -37.52
N SER A 167 -43.31 -10.94 -38.73
CA SER A 167 -42.32 -11.74 -39.44
C SER A 167 -41.00 -11.02 -39.58
N ALA A 168 -41.01 -9.77 -40.05
CA ALA A 168 -39.79 -8.98 -40.15
C ALA A 168 -39.09 -8.80 -38.80
N ILE A 169 -39.84 -8.57 -37.71
CA ILE A 169 -39.24 -8.41 -36.38
C ILE A 169 -38.59 -9.72 -35.93
N ILE A 170 -39.28 -10.87 -36.05
CA ILE A 170 -38.73 -12.19 -35.70
C ILE A 170 -37.47 -12.48 -36.53
N GLU A 171 -37.55 -12.37 -37.85
CA GLU A 171 -36.46 -12.69 -38.77
C GLU A 171 -35.23 -11.79 -38.61
N LYS A 172 -35.43 -10.52 -38.24
CA LYS A 172 -34.35 -9.53 -38.06
C LYS A 172 -33.78 -9.52 -36.64
N SER A 173 -34.58 -9.89 -35.62
CA SER A 173 -34.09 -10.01 -34.25
C SER A 173 -33.36 -11.32 -33.99
N TRP A 174 -33.63 -12.37 -34.79
CA TRP A 174 -33.05 -13.69 -34.57
C TRP A 174 -31.52 -13.72 -34.74
N PRO A 175 -30.79 -14.50 -33.91
CA PRO A 175 -29.36 -14.71 -34.08
C PRO A 175 -29.01 -15.30 -35.45
N LYS A 176 -28.04 -14.68 -36.14
CA LYS A 176 -27.52 -15.13 -37.44
C LYS A 176 -26.01 -15.33 -37.40
N ASP A 177 -25.50 -16.26 -38.18
CA ASP A 177 -24.07 -16.45 -38.39
C ASP A 177 -23.47 -15.38 -39.32
N ARG A 178 -22.16 -15.47 -39.59
CA ARG A 178 -21.47 -14.52 -40.49
C ARG A 178 -21.93 -14.65 -41.96
N GLN A 179 -22.57 -15.76 -42.30
CA GLN A 179 -23.10 -16.08 -43.62
C GLN A 179 -24.58 -15.68 -43.75
N GLY A 180 -25.22 -15.23 -42.66
CA GLY A 180 -26.61 -14.80 -42.63
C GLY A 180 -27.62 -15.91 -42.34
N ASN A 181 -27.18 -17.12 -42.00
CA ASN A 181 -28.07 -18.23 -41.65
C ASN A 181 -28.51 -18.12 -40.18
N TYR A 182 -29.73 -18.58 -39.89
CA TYR A 182 -30.22 -18.67 -38.52
C TYR A 182 -29.37 -19.65 -37.69
N GLN A 183 -29.10 -19.29 -36.44
CA GLN A 183 -28.38 -20.15 -35.50
C GLN A 183 -29.36 -20.87 -34.59
N ASP A 184 -29.37 -22.21 -34.69
CA ASP A 184 -30.26 -23.09 -33.93
C ASP A 184 -29.60 -23.69 -32.68
N ASP A 185 -28.44 -23.16 -32.28
CA ASP A 185 -27.77 -23.58 -31.05
C ASP A 185 -28.63 -23.24 -29.82
N GLU A 186 -28.90 -24.24 -28.97
CA GLU A 186 -29.79 -24.12 -27.80
C GLU A 186 -29.39 -22.98 -26.86
N GLN A 187 -28.08 -22.73 -26.69
CA GLN A 187 -27.58 -21.71 -25.79
C GLN A 187 -27.86 -20.31 -26.36
N LEU A 188 -27.60 -20.11 -27.65
CA LEU A 188 -27.87 -18.84 -28.34
C LEU A 188 -29.36 -18.55 -28.44
N VAL A 189 -30.18 -19.56 -28.72
CA VAL A 189 -31.65 -19.45 -28.75
C VAL A 189 -32.15 -19.04 -27.37
N LEU A 190 -31.76 -19.75 -26.30
CA LEU A 190 -32.16 -19.40 -24.94
C LEU A 190 -31.71 -17.98 -24.55
N GLN A 191 -30.46 -17.62 -24.86
CA GLN A 191 -29.93 -16.29 -24.57
C GLN A 191 -30.75 -15.21 -25.30
N HIS A 192 -31.07 -15.44 -26.58
CA HIS A 192 -31.93 -14.55 -27.36
C HIS A 192 -33.28 -14.38 -26.67
N LEU A 193 -34.01 -15.48 -26.42
CA LEU A 193 -35.35 -15.46 -25.81
C LEU A 193 -35.39 -14.69 -24.49
N LEU A 194 -34.38 -14.87 -23.63
CA LEU A 194 -34.32 -14.18 -22.34
C LEU A 194 -33.91 -12.69 -22.43
N SER A 195 -33.32 -12.23 -23.54
CA SER A 195 -33.03 -10.79 -23.76
C SER A 195 -33.99 -10.11 -24.70
N TRP A 196 -34.77 -10.87 -25.45
CA TRP A 196 -35.59 -10.31 -26.51
C TRP A 196 -36.76 -9.57 -25.88
N THR A 197 -36.71 -8.24 -25.99
CA THR A 197 -37.64 -7.32 -25.30
C THR A 197 -39.09 -7.55 -25.69
N ALA A 198 -39.30 -8.12 -26.88
CA ALA A 198 -40.61 -8.41 -27.43
C ALA A 198 -41.09 -9.86 -27.22
N ALA A 199 -40.25 -10.75 -26.68
CA ALA A 199 -40.54 -12.18 -26.58
C ALA A 199 -41.88 -12.46 -25.88
N LYS A 200 -42.10 -11.83 -24.72
CA LYS A 200 -43.30 -12.03 -23.89
C LYS A 200 -44.57 -11.70 -24.65
N ASP A 201 -44.58 -10.58 -25.37
CA ASP A 201 -45.76 -10.13 -26.11
C ASP A 201 -45.98 -10.98 -27.36
N TYR A 202 -44.91 -11.41 -28.03
CA TYR A 202 -45.00 -12.32 -29.17
C TYR A 202 -45.56 -13.69 -28.81
N PHE A 203 -45.03 -14.36 -27.80
CA PHE A 203 -45.52 -15.69 -27.43
C PHE A 203 -46.94 -15.65 -26.88
N LYS A 204 -47.35 -14.57 -26.19
CA LYS A 204 -48.75 -14.35 -25.80
C LYS A 204 -49.67 -14.22 -27.00
N LEU A 205 -49.26 -13.47 -28.02
CA LEU A 205 -50.03 -13.29 -29.26
C LEU A 205 -50.13 -14.62 -30.03
N HIS A 206 -49.02 -15.34 -30.16
CA HIS A 206 -48.97 -16.66 -30.81
C HIS A 206 -49.91 -17.68 -30.12
N GLY A 207 -49.95 -17.69 -28.79
CA GLY A 207 -50.83 -18.60 -28.03
C GLY A 207 -52.32 -18.23 -28.04
N ALA A 208 -52.68 -17.00 -28.39
CA ALA A 208 -54.06 -16.50 -28.29
C ALA A 208 -54.81 -16.41 -29.63
N ASP A 209 -54.11 -16.37 -30.77
CA ASP A 209 -54.72 -16.10 -32.06
C ASP A 209 -54.15 -16.99 -33.18
N GLU A 210 -54.85 -18.09 -33.48
CA GLU A 210 -54.50 -19.02 -34.56
C GLU A 210 -54.43 -18.33 -35.94
N LYS A 211 -55.10 -17.18 -36.12
CA LYS A 211 -55.04 -16.42 -37.38
C LYS A 211 -53.70 -15.72 -37.57
N LEU A 212 -53.02 -15.34 -36.48
CA LEU A 212 -51.69 -14.74 -36.56
C LEU A 212 -50.71 -15.72 -37.20
N ILE A 213 -50.75 -16.99 -36.83
CA ILE A 213 -49.86 -18.03 -37.37
C ILE A 213 -49.98 -18.05 -38.89
N ASN A 214 -51.20 -18.00 -39.43
CA ASN A 214 -51.45 -18.02 -40.89
C ASN A 214 -50.93 -16.80 -41.65
N GLU A 215 -50.72 -15.65 -40.99
CA GLU A 215 -50.21 -14.42 -41.61
C GLU A 215 -48.68 -14.27 -41.53
N LEU A 216 -48.00 -15.14 -40.77
CA LEU A 216 -46.53 -15.15 -40.69
C LEU A 216 -45.90 -15.79 -41.93
N SER A 217 -44.73 -15.28 -42.31
CA SER A 217 -43.77 -15.94 -43.21
C SER A 217 -43.35 -17.32 -42.68
N GLN A 218 -42.91 -18.19 -43.59
CA GLN A 218 -42.45 -19.54 -43.23
C GLN A 218 -41.24 -19.48 -42.30
N ASP A 219 -40.22 -18.68 -42.63
CA ASP A 219 -39.02 -18.50 -41.80
C ASP A 219 -39.37 -18.08 -40.37
N ALA A 220 -40.29 -17.12 -40.19
CA ALA A 220 -40.71 -16.68 -38.86
C ALA A 220 -41.43 -17.77 -38.07
N ARG A 221 -42.27 -18.59 -38.73
CA ARG A 221 -42.90 -19.75 -38.09
C ARG A 221 -41.89 -20.79 -37.66
N ASP A 222 -40.91 -21.09 -38.51
CA ASP A 222 -39.87 -22.06 -38.22
C ASP A 222 -39.04 -21.60 -37.01
N GLN A 223 -38.67 -20.32 -36.94
CA GLN A 223 -37.95 -19.78 -35.78
C GLN A 223 -38.79 -19.81 -34.49
N ILE A 224 -40.10 -19.51 -34.55
CA ILE A 224 -40.98 -19.65 -33.38
C ILE A 224 -41.09 -21.12 -32.94
N ALA A 225 -41.21 -22.06 -33.87
CA ALA A 225 -41.30 -23.48 -33.56
C ALA A 225 -40.01 -23.99 -32.89
N ILE A 226 -38.85 -23.57 -33.39
CA ILE A 226 -37.54 -23.81 -32.76
C ILE A 226 -37.54 -23.21 -31.34
N ALA A 227 -37.96 -21.95 -31.18
CA ALA A 227 -38.03 -21.30 -29.88
C ALA A 227 -38.86 -22.07 -28.84
N ILE A 228 -40.07 -22.47 -29.22
CA ILE A 228 -41.02 -23.19 -28.36
C ILE A 228 -40.44 -24.55 -27.97
N SER A 229 -39.95 -25.30 -28.96
CA SER A 229 -39.39 -26.63 -28.74
C SER A 229 -38.13 -26.59 -27.86
N SER A 230 -37.21 -25.66 -28.12
CA SER A 230 -35.99 -25.47 -27.32
C SER A 230 -36.33 -25.03 -25.90
N PHE A 231 -37.23 -24.05 -25.73
CA PHE A 231 -37.61 -23.58 -24.39
C PHE A 231 -38.30 -24.68 -23.58
N THR A 232 -39.17 -25.47 -24.22
CA THR A 232 -39.86 -26.61 -23.59
C THR A 232 -38.85 -27.68 -23.17
N ALA A 233 -37.92 -28.03 -24.07
CA ALA A 233 -36.86 -28.99 -23.78
C ALA A 233 -35.98 -28.53 -22.61
N ILE A 234 -35.56 -27.26 -22.59
CA ILE A 234 -34.75 -26.67 -21.52
C ILE A 234 -35.50 -26.65 -20.20
N ASN A 235 -36.81 -26.33 -20.21
CA ASN A 235 -37.63 -26.36 -19.01
C ASN A 235 -37.75 -27.78 -18.43
N ASN A 236 -37.95 -28.79 -19.28
CA ASN A 236 -37.96 -30.18 -18.85
C ASN A 236 -36.61 -30.62 -18.29
N GLN A 237 -35.50 -30.24 -18.95
CA GLN A 237 -34.15 -30.49 -18.46
C GLN A 237 -33.90 -29.84 -17.09
N LEU A 238 -34.37 -28.61 -16.89
CA LEU A 238 -34.27 -27.89 -15.61
C LEU A 238 -34.98 -28.66 -14.49
N VAL A 239 -36.20 -29.10 -14.74
CA VAL A 239 -37.04 -29.85 -13.79
C VAL A 239 -36.38 -31.19 -13.44
N HIS A 240 -35.92 -31.93 -14.44
CA HIS A 240 -35.30 -33.25 -14.26
C HIS A 240 -33.83 -33.20 -13.80
N GLY A 241 -33.19 -32.02 -13.83
CA GLY A 241 -31.77 -31.85 -13.49
C GLY A 241 -30.79 -32.28 -14.57
N THR A 242 -31.26 -32.68 -15.75
CA THR A 242 -30.42 -33.02 -16.92
C THR A 242 -29.96 -31.79 -17.70
N ILE A 243 -30.18 -30.58 -17.15
CA ILE A 243 -29.79 -29.32 -17.78
C ILE A 243 -28.26 -29.14 -17.76
N LYS A 244 -27.71 -28.69 -18.89
CA LYS A 244 -26.31 -28.26 -18.97
C LYS A 244 -26.06 -27.07 -18.04
N THR A 245 -24.94 -27.05 -17.33
CA THR A 245 -24.64 -25.96 -16.38
C THR A 245 -24.53 -24.58 -17.08
N SER A 246 -24.06 -24.52 -18.33
CA SER A 246 -24.07 -23.30 -19.16
C SER A 246 -25.47 -22.72 -19.38
N LEU A 247 -26.44 -23.58 -19.71
CA LEU A 247 -27.85 -23.18 -19.88
C LEU A 247 -28.46 -22.74 -18.54
N LEU A 248 -28.15 -23.47 -17.46
CA LEU A 248 -28.60 -23.10 -16.12
C LEU A 248 -28.06 -21.73 -15.69
N LYS A 249 -26.78 -21.42 -15.93
CA LYS A 249 -26.21 -20.09 -15.65
C LYS A 249 -26.96 -18.98 -16.39
N ILE A 250 -27.32 -19.20 -17.65
CA ILE A 250 -28.09 -18.22 -18.45
C ILE A 250 -29.47 -17.96 -17.82
N ILE A 251 -30.15 -19.03 -17.38
CA ILE A 251 -31.44 -18.92 -16.67
C ILE A 251 -31.28 -18.16 -15.35
N LEU A 252 -30.26 -18.51 -14.54
CA LEU A 252 -30.00 -17.88 -13.25
C LEU A 252 -29.59 -16.40 -13.39
N ALA A 253 -28.91 -16.02 -14.48
CA ALA A 253 -28.62 -14.62 -14.78
C ALA A 253 -29.87 -13.80 -15.14
N ARG A 254 -30.92 -14.45 -15.66
CA ARG A 254 -32.16 -13.80 -16.15
C ARG A 254 -33.43 -14.46 -15.61
N LYS A 255 -33.45 -14.75 -14.30
CA LYS A 255 -34.55 -15.46 -13.60
C LYS A 255 -35.92 -14.85 -13.89
N THR A 256 -36.02 -13.53 -13.87
CA THR A 256 -37.30 -12.82 -14.05
C THR A 256 -37.87 -13.00 -15.46
N ALA A 257 -37.03 -12.89 -16.49
CA ALA A 257 -37.44 -13.09 -17.87
C ALA A 257 -37.88 -14.55 -18.12
N PHE A 258 -37.10 -15.52 -17.62
CA PHE A 258 -37.44 -16.94 -17.75
C PHE A 258 -38.78 -17.27 -17.07
N LEU A 259 -38.97 -16.81 -15.83
CA LEU A 259 -40.21 -16.98 -15.07
C LEU A 259 -41.42 -16.29 -15.68
N ASP A 260 -41.23 -15.20 -16.43
CA ASP A 260 -42.31 -14.52 -17.14
C ASP A 260 -42.70 -15.23 -18.43
N LEU A 261 -41.74 -15.83 -19.13
CA LEU A 261 -42.00 -16.66 -20.32
C LEU A 261 -42.69 -17.98 -19.94
N LEU A 262 -42.33 -18.60 -18.82
CA LEU A 262 -42.99 -19.84 -18.32
C LEU A 262 -44.50 -19.68 -18.08
N LYS A 263 -45.00 -18.47 -17.85
CA LYS A 263 -46.43 -18.22 -17.67
C LYS A 263 -47.23 -18.35 -18.98
N ILE A 264 -46.55 -18.37 -20.12
CA ILE A 264 -47.18 -18.38 -21.44
C ILE A 264 -47.47 -19.84 -21.81
N GLU A 265 -48.73 -20.12 -22.13
CA GLU A 265 -49.23 -21.47 -22.37
C GLU A 265 -48.47 -22.23 -23.46
N CYS A 266 -48.13 -21.57 -24.57
CA CYS A 266 -47.39 -22.21 -25.66
C CYS A 266 -45.94 -22.56 -25.33
N LEU A 267 -45.38 -22.07 -24.22
CA LEU A 267 -44.00 -22.36 -23.77
C LEU A 267 -43.95 -23.37 -22.63
N SER A 268 -45.09 -23.68 -22.01
CA SER A 268 -45.17 -24.58 -20.87
C SER A 268 -46.51 -25.32 -20.84
N GLU A 269 -46.50 -26.55 -21.35
CA GLU A 269 -47.67 -27.43 -21.39
C GLU A 269 -48.10 -27.91 -20.00
N ASN A 270 -47.15 -28.07 -19.06
CA ASN A 270 -47.45 -28.53 -17.70
C ASN A 270 -47.82 -27.35 -16.79
N GLU A 271 -49.05 -27.38 -16.25
CA GLU A 271 -49.57 -26.33 -15.37
C GLU A 271 -48.72 -26.11 -14.11
N GLN A 272 -48.07 -27.16 -13.60
CA GLN A 272 -47.25 -27.07 -12.41
C GLN A 272 -45.98 -26.23 -12.64
N TYR A 273 -45.45 -26.22 -13.87
CA TYR A 273 -44.30 -25.39 -14.23
C TYR A 273 -44.69 -23.91 -14.41
N ARG A 274 -45.98 -23.62 -14.61
CA ARG A 274 -46.50 -22.24 -14.68
C ARG A 274 -46.62 -21.58 -13.29
N ASP A 275 -46.57 -22.38 -12.22
CA ASP A 275 -46.56 -21.86 -10.85
C ASP A 275 -45.22 -21.19 -10.53
N ASN A 276 -45.27 -19.86 -10.40
CA ASN A 276 -44.10 -19.04 -10.16
C ASN A 276 -43.44 -19.32 -8.80
N GLY A 277 -44.21 -19.68 -7.78
CA GLY A 277 -43.70 -20.00 -6.45
C GLY A 277 -42.90 -21.30 -6.46
N LYS A 278 -43.45 -22.34 -7.10
CA LYS A 278 -42.79 -23.65 -7.25
C LYS A 278 -41.50 -23.54 -8.05
N MET A 279 -41.56 -22.88 -9.22
CA MET A 279 -40.37 -22.71 -10.06
C MET A 279 -39.30 -21.82 -9.43
N ARG A 280 -39.67 -20.81 -8.63
CA ARG A 280 -38.68 -20.04 -7.86
C ARG A 280 -37.94 -20.89 -6.83
N ARG A 281 -38.64 -21.81 -6.16
CA ARG A 281 -38.01 -22.75 -5.22
C ARG A 281 -37.06 -23.69 -5.95
N LEU A 282 -37.51 -24.28 -7.06
CA LEU A 282 -36.66 -25.12 -7.90
C LEU A 282 -35.40 -24.39 -8.38
N LEU A 283 -35.55 -23.17 -8.91
CA LEU A 283 -34.40 -22.37 -9.36
C LEU A 283 -33.42 -22.04 -8.24
N ARG A 284 -33.90 -21.87 -7.00
CA ARG A 284 -33.03 -21.71 -5.83
C ARG A 284 -32.27 -23.00 -5.55
N CYS A 285 -32.96 -24.14 -5.51
CA CYS A 285 -32.28 -25.44 -5.34
C CYS A 285 -31.22 -25.66 -6.43
N ARG A 286 -31.53 -25.38 -7.70
CA ARG A 286 -30.57 -25.52 -8.81
C ARG A 286 -29.39 -24.55 -8.71
N GLU A 287 -29.60 -23.36 -8.13
CA GLU A 287 -28.53 -22.40 -7.86
C GLU A 287 -27.62 -22.89 -6.73
N ASP A 288 -28.20 -23.37 -5.62
CA ASP A 288 -27.46 -23.92 -4.50
C ASP A 288 -26.64 -25.15 -4.94
N GLU A 289 -27.26 -26.09 -5.65
CA GLU A 289 -26.61 -27.26 -6.24
C GLU A 289 -25.46 -26.87 -7.18
N LEU A 290 -25.67 -25.89 -8.07
CA LEU A 290 -24.61 -25.43 -8.97
C LEU A 290 -23.45 -24.82 -8.18
N ASN A 291 -23.74 -24.03 -7.14
CA ASN A 291 -22.73 -23.44 -6.27
C ASN A 291 -21.95 -24.53 -5.51
N ASP A 292 -22.61 -25.57 -5.03
CA ASP A 292 -21.97 -26.69 -4.33
C ASP A 292 -21.00 -27.44 -5.26
N VAL A 293 -21.37 -27.66 -6.54
CA VAL A 293 -20.43 -28.24 -7.53
C VAL A 293 -19.21 -27.35 -7.74
N TYR A 294 -19.40 -26.03 -7.88
CA TYR A 294 -18.29 -25.09 -8.05
C TYR A 294 -17.40 -25.04 -6.81
N HIS A 295 -17.99 -25.01 -5.62
CA HIS A 295 -17.27 -25.02 -4.36
C HIS A 295 -16.44 -26.30 -4.22
N GLU A 296 -17.02 -27.47 -4.47
CA GLU A 296 -16.27 -28.73 -4.37
C GLU A 296 -15.14 -28.82 -5.41
N LYS A 297 -15.32 -28.25 -6.60
CA LYS A 297 -14.22 -28.08 -7.56
C LYS A 297 -13.11 -27.19 -7.00
N GLU A 298 -13.45 -26.06 -6.37
CA GLU A 298 -12.45 -25.19 -5.75
C GLU A 298 -11.71 -25.91 -4.61
N LEU A 299 -12.38 -26.82 -3.88
CA LEU A 299 -11.74 -27.69 -2.90
C LEU A 299 -10.73 -28.65 -3.55
N VAL A 300 -11.09 -29.28 -4.66
CA VAL A 300 -10.16 -30.12 -5.44
C VAL A 300 -8.95 -29.30 -5.90
N ASP A 301 -9.20 -28.11 -6.46
CA ASP A 301 -8.16 -27.22 -6.98
C ASP A 301 -7.18 -26.77 -5.88
N ILE A 302 -7.67 -26.42 -4.68
CA ILE A 302 -6.80 -25.99 -3.57
C ILE A 302 -6.02 -27.17 -2.98
N VAL A 303 -6.63 -28.35 -2.85
CA VAL A 303 -5.93 -29.56 -2.40
C VAL A 303 -4.78 -29.87 -3.34
N LEU A 304 -5.05 -29.96 -4.65
CA LEU A 304 -4.02 -30.18 -5.67
C LEU A 304 -2.92 -29.11 -5.62
N THR A 305 -3.30 -27.83 -5.56
CA THR A 305 -2.34 -26.71 -5.49
C THR A 305 -1.44 -26.79 -4.26
N MET A 306 -1.98 -27.18 -3.10
CA MET A 306 -1.21 -27.29 -1.86
C MET A 306 -0.35 -28.56 -1.85
N SER A 307 -0.85 -29.66 -2.41
CA SER A 307 -0.09 -30.90 -2.55
C SER A 307 1.07 -30.77 -3.53
N HIS A 308 0.90 -30.06 -4.66
CA HIS A 308 2.01 -29.81 -5.60
C HIS A 308 3.16 -29.01 -4.98
N LYS A 309 2.92 -28.21 -3.93
CA LYS A 309 4.01 -27.55 -3.19
C LYS A 309 4.89 -28.53 -2.41
N LEU A 310 4.37 -29.72 -2.12
CA LEU A 310 5.12 -30.78 -1.47
C LEU A 310 6.10 -31.48 -2.42
N GLU A 311 5.93 -31.32 -3.74
CA GLU A 311 6.81 -31.93 -4.75
C GLU A 311 8.27 -31.48 -4.66
N GLU A 312 8.53 -30.34 -4.01
CA GLU A 312 9.90 -29.90 -3.68
C GLU A 312 10.60 -30.82 -2.66
N HIS A 313 9.85 -31.68 -1.97
CA HIS A 313 10.32 -32.49 -0.84
C HIS A 313 10.01 -33.99 -0.98
N MET A 314 8.93 -34.38 -1.66
CA MET A 314 8.46 -35.76 -1.82
C MET A 314 7.78 -36.00 -3.18
N THR A 315 7.53 -37.25 -3.57
CA THR A 315 6.70 -37.57 -4.75
C THR A 315 5.22 -37.55 -4.37
N VAL A 316 4.33 -37.13 -5.27
CA VAL A 316 2.90 -36.94 -4.97
C VAL A 316 2.07 -37.65 -6.03
N ASP A 317 1.16 -38.52 -5.60
CA ASP A 317 0.29 -39.32 -6.46
C ASP A 317 -1.16 -38.82 -6.38
N LEU A 318 -1.54 -37.98 -7.34
CA LEU A 318 -2.86 -37.34 -7.43
C LEU A 318 -3.45 -37.42 -8.84
N GLU A 319 -3.02 -38.39 -9.66
CA GLU A 319 -3.43 -38.53 -11.06
C GLU A 319 -4.97 -38.57 -11.21
N ASP A 320 -5.64 -39.39 -10.38
CA ASP A 320 -7.09 -39.51 -10.31
C ASP A 320 -7.82 -38.18 -10.06
N MET A 321 -7.26 -37.32 -9.20
CA MET A 321 -7.86 -36.01 -8.88
C MET A 321 -7.61 -34.99 -10.00
N GLU A 322 -6.43 -35.04 -10.64
CA GLU A 322 -6.08 -34.15 -11.74
C GLU A 322 -6.91 -34.45 -13.00
N GLU A 323 -7.19 -35.72 -13.30
CA GLU A 323 -8.11 -36.10 -14.38
C GLU A 323 -9.51 -35.51 -14.19
N ARG A 324 -10.04 -35.57 -12.95
CA ARG A 324 -11.38 -35.04 -12.60
C ARG A 324 -11.45 -33.51 -12.68
N LYS A 325 -10.33 -32.82 -12.51
CA LYS A 325 -10.24 -31.36 -12.62
C LYS A 325 -10.31 -30.83 -14.05
N GLN A 326 -9.78 -31.58 -15.03
CA GLN A 326 -9.71 -31.17 -16.44
C GLN A 326 -11.08 -31.08 -17.15
N VAL A 327 -12.15 -31.39 -16.43
CA VAL A 327 -13.49 -31.52 -16.97
C VAL A 327 -14.12 -30.16 -17.24
N ASN A 328 -14.64 -29.99 -18.46
CA ASN A 328 -15.41 -28.81 -18.85
C ASN A 328 -16.83 -28.84 -18.24
N MET A 329 -16.95 -28.31 -17.03
CA MET A 329 -18.22 -28.26 -16.30
C MET A 329 -19.35 -27.61 -17.09
N GLU A 330 -19.05 -26.59 -17.90
CA GLU A 330 -20.05 -25.81 -18.64
C GLU A 330 -20.83 -26.65 -19.66
N SER A 331 -20.19 -27.71 -20.15
CA SER A 331 -20.76 -28.63 -21.13
C SER A 331 -21.54 -29.80 -20.50
N MET A 332 -21.32 -30.05 -19.21
CA MET A 332 -21.92 -31.18 -18.49
C MET A 332 -23.30 -30.87 -17.92
N GLN A 333 -24.09 -31.92 -17.73
CA GLN A 333 -25.40 -31.85 -17.10
C GLN A 333 -25.26 -31.84 -15.58
N LEU A 334 -26.14 -31.11 -14.89
CA LEU A 334 -26.06 -30.94 -13.43
C LEU A 334 -26.19 -32.28 -12.68
N ASN A 335 -27.07 -33.16 -13.12
CA ASN A 335 -27.26 -34.50 -12.55
C ASN A 335 -26.06 -35.44 -12.70
N HIS A 336 -25.05 -35.11 -13.53
CA HIS A 336 -23.80 -35.85 -13.56
C HIS A 336 -22.93 -35.55 -12.33
N PHE A 337 -23.14 -34.41 -11.67
CA PHE A 337 -22.37 -33.99 -10.50
C PHE A 337 -22.94 -34.52 -9.18
N MET A 338 -24.26 -34.72 -9.13
CA MET A 338 -25.01 -35.04 -7.90
C MET A 338 -26.39 -35.61 -8.22
N GLU A 339 -27.01 -36.23 -7.23
CA GLU A 339 -28.46 -36.41 -7.22
C GLU A 339 -29.14 -35.06 -7.00
N VAL A 340 -29.82 -34.52 -7.99
CA VAL A 340 -30.50 -33.22 -7.87
C VAL A 340 -31.79 -33.33 -7.05
N HIS A 341 -32.20 -32.23 -6.42
CA HIS A 341 -33.48 -32.14 -5.74
C HIS A 341 -34.64 -32.36 -6.73
N PRO A 342 -35.56 -33.29 -6.44
CA PRO A 342 -36.68 -33.55 -7.32
C PRO A 342 -37.74 -32.44 -7.22
N PHE A 343 -38.40 -32.15 -8.33
CA PHE A 343 -39.44 -31.11 -8.38
C PHE A 343 -40.70 -31.54 -7.63
N GLU A 344 -41.08 -30.77 -6.60
CA GLU A 344 -42.29 -30.98 -5.77
C GLU A 344 -42.42 -32.40 -5.18
N GLN A 345 -41.28 -33.04 -4.91
CA GLN A 345 -41.20 -34.36 -4.26
C GLN A 345 -40.29 -34.27 -3.04
N LEU A 346 -40.41 -35.25 -2.14
CA LEU A 346 -39.52 -35.35 -0.98
C LEU A 346 -38.10 -35.68 -1.47
N PRO A 347 -37.08 -34.88 -1.12
CA PRO A 347 -35.71 -35.18 -1.49
C PRO A 347 -35.23 -36.43 -0.75
N SER A 348 -34.33 -37.18 -1.39
CA SER A 348 -33.57 -38.22 -0.71
C SER A 348 -32.55 -37.59 0.25
N PRO A 349 -31.98 -38.36 1.19
CA PRO A 349 -30.92 -37.85 2.07
C PRO A 349 -29.67 -37.38 1.32
N ASN A 350 -29.43 -37.88 0.10
CA ASN A 350 -28.25 -37.60 -0.71
C ASN A 350 -28.52 -36.52 -1.78
N ALA A 351 -29.75 -36.02 -1.87
CA ALA A 351 -30.10 -34.98 -2.82
C ALA A 351 -29.33 -33.68 -2.51
N GLY A 352 -28.68 -33.10 -3.51
CA GLY A 352 -27.84 -31.92 -3.39
C GLY A 352 -26.40 -32.20 -2.95
N VAL A 353 -26.04 -33.45 -2.65
CA VAL A 353 -24.66 -33.80 -2.29
C VAL A 353 -23.86 -34.07 -3.57
N VAL A 354 -22.77 -33.31 -3.77
CA VAL A 354 -21.83 -33.53 -4.87
C VAL A 354 -21.12 -34.88 -4.66
N THR A 355 -21.17 -35.73 -5.68
CA THR A 355 -20.54 -37.06 -5.65
C THR A 355 -19.50 -37.25 -6.75
N TYR A 356 -19.48 -36.37 -7.76
CA TYR A 356 -18.63 -36.52 -8.94
C TYR A 356 -17.13 -36.45 -8.65
N PHE A 357 -16.70 -35.56 -7.76
CA PHE A 357 -15.28 -35.46 -7.40
C PHE A 357 -14.84 -36.61 -6.49
N ASN A 358 -15.79 -37.31 -5.87
CA ASN A 358 -15.59 -38.45 -4.97
C ASN A 358 -14.51 -38.15 -3.91
N LEU A 359 -14.61 -36.98 -3.27
CA LEU A 359 -13.79 -36.63 -2.12
C LEU A 359 -14.35 -37.35 -0.89
N GLY A 360 -13.53 -38.16 -0.22
CA GLY A 360 -13.86 -38.68 1.11
C GLY A 360 -14.12 -37.55 2.11
N GLU A 361 -14.88 -37.81 3.17
CA GLU A 361 -15.24 -36.79 4.17
C GLU A 361 -14.01 -36.08 4.77
N GLU A 362 -12.94 -36.83 5.03
CA GLU A 362 -11.67 -36.31 5.56
C GLU A 362 -10.96 -35.38 4.56
N ILE A 363 -10.85 -35.78 3.29
CA ILE A 363 -10.23 -34.96 2.23
C ILE A 363 -11.06 -33.70 1.98
N LYS A 364 -12.40 -33.81 2.03
CA LYS A 364 -13.30 -32.66 1.93
C LYS A 364 -13.10 -31.71 3.11
N TYR A 365 -12.99 -32.23 4.34
CA TYR A 365 -12.70 -31.43 5.52
C TYR A 365 -11.34 -30.73 5.41
N MET A 366 -10.29 -31.43 5.01
CA MET A 366 -9.00 -30.83 4.70
C MET A 366 -9.14 -29.72 3.65
N GLY A 367 -9.82 -30.00 2.54
CA GLY A 367 -10.09 -29.03 1.49
C GLY A 367 -10.74 -27.75 2.02
N GLU A 368 -11.76 -27.86 2.88
CA GLU A 368 -12.44 -26.71 3.49
C GLU A 368 -11.50 -25.86 4.36
N ILE A 369 -10.65 -26.50 5.15
CA ILE A 369 -9.65 -25.82 5.97
C ILE A 369 -8.60 -25.15 5.07
N LEU A 370 -8.05 -25.86 4.08
CA LEU A 370 -7.11 -25.30 3.11
C LEU A 370 -7.72 -24.12 2.35
N PHE A 371 -8.96 -24.23 1.92
CA PHE A 371 -9.70 -23.15 1.25
C PHE A 371 -9.87 -21.92 2.16
N THR A 372 -10.15 -22.15 3.45
CA THR A 372 -10.32 -21.10 4.46
C THR A 372 -9.02 -20.33 4.73
N PHE A 373 -7.88 -21.02 4.74
CA PHE A 373 -6.56 -20.47 5.10
C PHE A 373 -5.61 -20.31 3.89
N ARG A 374 -6.09 -20.45 2.65
CA ARG A 374 -5.28 -20.38 1.41
C ARG A 374 -4.40 -19.13 1.25
N ASP A 375 -4.87 -18.01 1.81
CA ASP A 375 -4.20 -16.71 1.73
C ASP A 375 -3.24 -16.48 2.92
N SER A 376 -3.21 -17.38 3.91
CA SER A 376 -2.33 -17.28 5.07
C SER A 376 -0.91 -17.71 4.71
N HIS A 377 0.08 -16.84 4.94
CA HIS A 377 1.49 -17.19 4.79
C HIS A 377 1.95 -18.08 5.93
N ILE A 378 1.52 -17.77 7.16
CA ILE A 378 1.85 -18.58 8.35
C ILE A 378 1.41 -20.03 8.18
N PHE A 379 0.23 -20.26 7.57
CA PHE A 379 -0.26 -21.60 7.28
C PHE A 379 0.64 -22.33 6.26
N LYS A 380 1.07 -21.64 5.20
CA LYS A 380 2.02 -22.19 4.20
C LYS A 380 3.37 -22.53 4.82
N VAL A 381 3.88 -21.68 5.71
CA VAL A 381 5.11 -21.96 6.46
C VAL A 381 4.95 -23.18 7.36
N CYS A 382 3.78 -23.36 8.00
CA CYS A 382 3.50 -24.57 8.78
C CYS A 382 3.44 -25.83 7.90
N TRP A 383 2.81 -25.72 6.73
CA TRP A 383 2.69 -26.78 5.74
C TRP A 383 4.06 -27.26 5.25
N GLU A 384 4.91 -26.33 4.80
CA GLU A 384 6.27 -26.63 4.33
C GLU A 384 7.16 -27.20 5.45
N ASN A 385 7.05 -26.68 6.68
CA ASN A 385 7.82 -27.19 7.80
C ASN A 385 7.40 -28.61 8.17
N GLN A 386 6.11 -28.95 8.11
CA GLN A 386 5.64 -30.30 8.40
C GLN A 386 6.11 -31.29 7.32
N ALA A 387 6.08 -30.88 6.05
CA ALA A 387 6.63 -31.68 4.95
C ALA A 387 8.13 -32.01 5.16
N LYS A 388 8.93 -31.02 5.56
CA LYS A 388 10.36 -31.21 5.86
C LYS A 388 10.60 -32.14 7.05
N LEU A 389 9.75 -32.07 8.07
CA LEU A 389 9.83 -32.97 9.23
C LEU A 389 9.54 -34.41 8.84
N MET A 390 8.49 -34.65 8.04
CA MET A 390 8.14 -35.99 7.55
C MET A 390 9.29 -36.62 6.75
N VAL A 391 9.87 -35.87 5.81
CA VAL A 391 11.04 -36.34 5.03
C VAL A 391 12.23 -36.63 5.93
N ALA A 392 12.49 -35.81 6.94
CA ALA A 392 13.61 -36.02 7.86
C ALA A 392 13.41 -37.27 8.74
N GLU A 393 12.17 -37.58 9.14
CA GLU A 393 11.84 -38.78 9.91
C GLU A 393 11.99 -40.06 9.10
N GLU A 394 11.54 -40.07 7.83
CA GLU A 394 11.72 -41.23 6.95
C GLU A 394 13.18 -41.45 6.53
N MET A 395 13.93 -40.37 6.32
CA MET A 395 15.35 -40.43 5.93
C MET A 395 16.30 -40.65 7.13
N ALA A 396 15.79 -40.72 8.36
CA ALA A 396 16.62 -40.90 9.56
C ALA A 396 17.43 -42.22 9.54
N ASP A 397 16.94 -43.23 8.83
CA ASP A 397 17.57 -44.55 8.66
C ASP A 397 18.25 -44.73 7.27
N ALA A 398 18.26 -43.71 6.41
CA ALA A 398 18.75 -43.78 5.03
C ALA A 398 20.24 -43.36 4.88
N ASP A 399 20.94 -43.95 3.90
CA ASP A 399 22.34 -43.62 3.58
C ASP A 399 22.44 -42.17 3.05
N PRO A 400 23.37 -41.32 3.54
CA PRO A 400 23.47 -39.89 3.18
C PRO A 400 23.71 -39.56 1.68
N GLY A 401 23.77 -40.59 0.82
CA GLY A 401 23.97 -40.49 -0.63
C GLY A 401 22.74 -40.80 -1.49
N ALA A 402 21.58 -41.14 -0.91
CA ALA A 402 20.33 -41.29 -1.65
C ALA A 402 19.67 -39.92 -1.97
N LEU A 403 18.86 -39.88 -3.02
CA LEU A 403 18.28 -38.70 -3.70
C LEU A 403 17.83 -37.54 -2.78
N GLN A 404 17.92 -36.29 -3.29
CA GLN A 404 17.46 -35.07 -2.60
C GLN A 404 15.93 -35.01 -2.36
N ILE A 405 15.15 -35.81 -3.09
CA ILE A 405 13.70 -35.95 -2.93
C ILE A 405 13.46 -37.38 -2.43
N ALA A 406 12.72 -37.51 -1.32
CA ALA A 406 12.37 -38.81 -0.79
C ALA A 406 11.38 -39.51 -1.74
N ASP A 407 11.59 -40.81 -2.02
CA ASP A 407 10.70 -41.63 -2.86
C ASP A 407 9.44 -42.05 -2.07
N ILE A 408 8.76 -41.05 -1.51
CA ILE A 408 7.55 -41.19 -0.70
C ILE A 408 6.39 -40.91 -1.63
N ASN A 409 5.70 -41.94 -2.12
CA ASN A 409 4.54 -41.76 -3.00
C ASN A 409 3.33 -41.28 -2.20
N ALA A 410 3.23 -39.97 -1.96
CA ALA A 410 2.21 -39.40 -1.08
C ALA A 410 0.82 -39.41 -1.74
N THR A 411 -0.10 -40.23 -1.19
CA THR A 411 -1.52 -40.29 -1.58
C THR A 411 -2.34 -39.22 -0.85
N PRO A 412 -3.58 -38.89 -1.29
CA PRO A 412 -4.44 -37.96 -0.57
C PRO A 412 -4.61 -38.25 0.93
N GLU A 413 -4.71 -39.54 1.29
CA GLU A 413 -4.88 -40.00 2.68
C GLU A 413 -3.60 -39.76 3.50
N MET A 414 -2.42 -40.05 2.94
CA MET A 414 -1.15 -39.76 3.60
C MET A 414 -0.96 -38.25 3.80
N ILE A 415 -1.33 -37.45 2.79
CA ILE A 415 -1.28 -35.98 2.90
C ILE A 415 -2.23 -35.49 3.99
N HIS A 416 -3.40 -36.11 4.15
CA HIS A 416 -4.33 -35.80 5.23
C HIS A 416 -3.73 -36.12 6.61
N ASP A 417 -3.32 -37.37 6.82
CA ASP A 417 -2.97 -37.91 8.14
C ASP A 417 -1.58 -37.44 8.62
N ASP A 418 -0.58 -37.44 7.74
CA ASP A 418 0.82 -37.22 8.14
C ASP A 418 1.28 -35.76 7.97
N ILE A 419 0.60 -34.99 7.12
CA ILE A 419 0.97 -33.61 6.81
C ILE A 419 -0.08 -32.62 7.31
N PHE A 420 -1.33 -32.76 6.86
CA PHE A 420 -2.37 -31.78 7.14
C PHE A 420 -2.77 -31.75 8.61
N GLU A 421 -3.10 -32.89 9.23
CA GLU A 421 -3.52 -32.94 10.63
C GLU A 421 -2.45 -32.34 11.57
N PRO A 422 -1.17 -32.76 11.52
CA PRO A 422 -0.13 -32.18 12.37
C PRO A 422 0.12 -30.70 12.07
N CYS A 423 0.10 -30.30 10.79
CA CYS A 423 0.24 -28.91 10.38
C CYS A 423 -0.88 -28.05 10.97
N TYR A 424 -2.12 -28.50 10.88
CA TYR A 424 -3.28 -27.74 11.34
C TYR A 424 -3.31 -27.64 12.87
N GLU A 425 -2.95 -28.71 13.60
CA GLU A 425 -2.79 -28.66 15.05
C GLU A 425 -1.67 -27.71 15.49
N LYS A 426 -0.53 -27.70 14.78
CA LYS A 426 0.53 -26.72 15.02
C LYS A 426 0.06 -25.29 14.78
N TYR A 427 -0.70 -25.06 13.70
CA TYR A 427 -1.27 -23.76 13.35
C TYR A 427 -2.27 -23.28 14.43
N LYS A 428 -3.16 -24.15 14.92
CA LYS A 428 -4.05 -23.86 16.07
C LYS A 428 -3.27 -23.57 17.35
N GLY A 429 -2.18 -24.29 17.57
CA GLY A 429 -1.26 -24.06 18.69
C GLY A 429 -0.64 -22.66 18.65
N ILE A 430 -0.16 -22.23 17.48
CA ILE A 430 0.38 -20.87 17.26
C ILE A 430 -0.70 -19.82 17.53
N TYR A 431 -1.91 -20.01 16.99
CA TYR A 431 -3.04 -19.11 17.24
C TYR A 431 -3.32 -18.95 18.75
N THR A 432 -3.37 -20.06 19.49
CA THR A 432 -3.62 -20.06 20.93
C THR A 432 -2.51 -19.33 21.70
N ARG A 433 -1.24 -19.59 21.34
CA ARG A 433 -0.06 -18.93 21.94
C ARG A 433 0.04 -17.44 21.60
N LEU A 434 -0.43 -17.03 20.43
CA LEU A 434 -0.55 -15.62 20.07
C LEU A 434 -1.64 -14.95 20.90
N LYS A 435 -2.83 -15.55 20.97
CA LYS A 435 -3.97 -15.00 21.71
C LYS A 435 -3.65 -14.79 23.19
N ASN A 436 -3.04 -15.79 23.85
CA ASN A 436 -2.67 -15.72 25.27
C ASN A 436 -1.32 -15.03 25.55
N SER A 437 -0.58 -14.58 24.53
CA SER A 437 0.75 -13.95 24.62
C SER A 437 1.88 -14.86 25.11
N SER A 438 1.72 -16.18 25.06
CA SER A 438 2.73 -17.14 25.51
C SER A 438 3.67 -17.63 24.40
N ILE A 439 3.52 -17.15 23.17
CA ILE A 439 4.44 -17.45 22.06
C ILE A 439 5.85 -16.98 22.42
N THR A 440 6.87 -17.78 22.15
CA THR A 440 8.26 -17.42 22.44
C THR A 440 8.84 -16.46 21.41
N LEU A 441 9.86 -15.69 21.80
CA LEU A 441 10.55 -14.77 20.89
C LEU A 441 11.33 -15.52 19.78
N GLU A 442 11.75 -16.75 20.05
CA GLU A 442 12.33 -17.68 19.07
C GLU A 442 11.31 -18.09 18.00
N GLU A 443 10.10 -18.50 18.40
CA GLU A 443 9.02 -18.80 17.46
C GLU A 443 8.64 -17.57 16.63
N VAL A 444 8.66 -16.38 17.24
CA VAL A 444 8.43 -15.11 16.52
C VAL A 444 9.48 -14.90 15.44
N ASN A 445 10.76 -15.14 15.74
CA ASN A 445 11.84 -15.06 14.77
C ASN A 445 11.68 -16.09 13.64
N GLN A 446 11.18 -17.29 13.92
CA GLN A 446 11.00 -18.33 12.89
C GLN A 446 9.78 -18.08 12.00
N LEU A 447 8.65 -17.68 12.58
CA LEU A 447 7.37 -17.58 11.88
C LEU A 447 7.13 -16.21 11.24
N PHE A 448 7.65 -15.14 11.83
CA PHE A 448 7.35 -13.77 11.41
C PHE A 448 8.54 -13.01 10.84
N HIS A 449 9.65 -13.70 10.57
CA HIS A 449 10.83 -13.11 9.94
C HIS A 449 10.47 -12.34 8.65
N ASP A 450 9.67 -12.97 7.79
CA ASP A 450 9.33 -12.41 6.47
C ASP A 450 8.50 -11.14 6.56
N TYR A 451 7.81 -10.92 7.69
CA TYR A 451 6.96 -9.75 7.93
C TYR A 451 7.70 -8.52 8.42
N LYS A 452 9.03 -8.58 8.59
CA LYS A 452 9.82 -7.43 9.01
C LYS A 452 9.66 -6.26 8.02
N GLY A 453 9.09 -5.16 8.49
CA GLY A 453 8.75 -3.99 7.67
C GLY A 453 7.42 -4.08 6.90
N ARG A 454 6.65 -5.18 7.03
CA ARG A 454 5.34 -5.39 6.39
C ARG A 454 4.26 -5.79 7.41
N TYR A 455 4.12 -5.00 8.47
CA TYR A 455 3.23 -5.32 9.60
C TYR A 455 1.72 -5.23 9.28
N GLU A 456 1.34 -4.50 8.23
CA GLU A 456 -0.04 -4.52 7.72
C GLU A 456 -0.41 -5.87 7.09
N GLU A 457 0.54 -6.52 6.41
CA GLU A 457 0.35 -7.87 5.86
C GLU A 457 0.24 -8.88 7.00
N LEU A 458 1.08 -8.76 8.04
CA LEU A 458 0.98 -9.58 9.24
C LEU A 458 -0.40 -9.44 9.90
N ALA A 459 -0.92 -8.22 10.02
CA ALA A 459 -2.24 -7.99 10.60
C ALA A 459 -3.36 -8.69 9.79
N LYS A 460 -3.27 -8.67 8.45
CA LYS A 460 -4.20 -9.40 7.57
C LYS A 460 -4.08 -10.91 7.72
N ASP A 461 -2.87 -11.44 7.83
CA ASP A 461 -2.64 -12.87 8.02
C ASP A 461 -3.17 -13.36 9.39
N LEU A 462 -2.94 -12.59 10.45
CA LEU A 462 -3.52 -12.87 11.76
C LEU A 462 -5.06 -12.77 11.76
N ASP A 463 -5.64 -11.87 10.95
CA ASP A 463 -7.10 -11.80 10.75
C ASP A 463 -7.65 -13.05 10.05
N ILE A 464 -6.91 -13.60 9.08
CA ILE A 464 -7.23 -14.90 8.45
C ILE A 464 -7.15 -16.01 9.50
N MET A 465 -6.10 -16.03 10.32
CA MET A 465 -5.90 -17.02 11.39
C MET A 465 -7.04 -16.99 12.43
N CYS A 466 -7.66 -15.83 12.68
CA CYS A 466 -8.83 -15.73 13.55
C CYS A 466 -10.01 -16.60 13.09
N ARG A 467 -10.09 -17.04 11.83
CA ARG A 467 -11.15 -17.94 11.36
C ARG A 467 -11.15 -19.32 12.04
N ILE A 468 -10.08 -19.68 12.76
CA ILE A 468 -10.01 -20.88 13.61
C ILE A 468 -11.06 -20.85 14.72
N ASP A 469 -11.28 -19.68 15.33
CA ASP A 469 -12.28 -19.47 16.37
C ASP A 469 -13.40 -18.60 15.80
N LYS A 470 -14.64 -19.10 15.79
CA LYS A 470 -15.80 -18.33 15.29
C LYS A 470 -16.11 -17.09 16.16
N SER A 471 -15.36 -16.87 17.25
CA SER A 471 -15.39 -15.64 18.04
C SER A 471 -15.06 -14.39 17.21
N THR A 472 -15.76 -13.30 17.54
CA THR A 472 -15.53 -11.97 16.93
C THR A 472 -14.43 -11.18 17.61
N ASP A 473 -13.80 -11.72 18.67
CA ASP A 473 -12.75 -11.01 19.40
C ASP A 473 -11.43 -10.99 18.62
N LYS A 474 -11.23 -9.88 17.91
CA LYS A 474 -10.03 -9.55 17.13
C LYS A 474 -9.18 -8.45 17.80
N GLN A 475 -9.49 -8.06 19.04
CA GLN A 475 -8.83 -6.92 19.69
C GLN A 475 -7.35 -7.18 19.99
N TRP A 476 -6.98 -8.44 20.20
CA TRP A 476 -5.61 -8.86 20.48
C TRP A 476 -4.67 -8.69 19.29
N ILE A 477 -5.17 -8.69 18.05
CA ILE A 477 -4.34 -8.67 16.82
C ILE A 477 -3.45 -7.44 16.81
N HIS A 478 -4.02 -6.24 16.95
CA HIS A 478 -3.26 -4.99 16.93
C HIS A 478 -2.17 -4.98 18.00
N SER A 479 -2.50 -5.43 19.22
CA SER A 479 -1.53 -5.51 20.31
C SER A 479 -0.39 -6.47 19.99
N ARG A 480 -0.65 -7.64 19.38
CA ARG A 480 0.41 -8.59 19.01
C ARG A 480 1.26 -8.11 17.85
N VAL A 481 0.65 -7.52 16.83
CA VAL A 481 1.38 -6.94 15.70
C VAL A 481 2.33 -5.86 16.19
N GLN A 482 1.85 -4.97 17.06
CA GLN A 482 2.70 -3.96 17.70
C GLN A 482 3.82 -4.62 18.51
N GLN A 483 3.55 -5.62 19.35
CA GLN A 483 4.61 -6.31 20.12
C GLN A 483 5.68 -6.94 19.23
N ILE A 484 5.28 -7.60 18.13
CA ILE A 484 6.20 -8.21 17.16
C ILE A 484 7.04 -7.13 16.45
N GLU A 485 6.42 -6.04 16.02
CA GLU A 485 7.13 -4.88 15.46
C GLU A 485 8.15 -4.31 16.44
N GLN A 486 7.72 -4.05 17.67
CA GLN A 486 8.59 -3.48 18.70
C GLN A 486 9.76 -4.42 19.04
N TYR A 487 9.53 -5.74 19.04
CA TYR A 487 10.59 -6.73 19.21
C TYR A 487 11.59 -6.73 18.05
N HIS A 488 11.14 -6.73 16.79
CA HIS A 488 12.03 -6.69 15.62
C HIS A 488 12.97 -5.48 15.63
N GLU A 489 12.53 -4.37 16.22
CA GLU A 489 13.28 -3.12 16.33
C GLU A 489 13.98 -2.92 17.69
N LEU A 490 13.85 -3.87 18.62
CA LEU A 490 14.36 -3.73 19.99
C LEU A 490 15.89 -3.55 20.03
N HIS A 491 16.58 -4.17 19.08
CA HIS A 491 18.02 -4.07 18.89
C HIS A 491 18.52 -2.63 18.68
N LEU A 492 17.68 -1.72 18.14
CA LEU A 492 18.04 -0.32 17.90
C LEU A 492 18.30 0.46 19.19
N ALA A 493 17.69 0.03 20.31
CA ALA A 493 17.82 0.69 21.60
C ALA A 493 19.06 0.22 22.40
N VAL A 494 19.73 -0.87 21.99
CA VAL A 494 20.77 -1.55 22.79
C VAL A 494 21.97 -0.64 23.05
N ALA A 495 22.51 0.02 22.02
CA ALA A 495 23.68 0.89 22.16
C ALA A 495 23.41 2.06 23.12
N SER A 496 22.25 2.69 22.99
CA SER A 496 21.82 3.78 23.87
C SER A 496 21.60 3.29 25.31
N ALA A 497 21.01 2.09 25.50
CA ALA A 497 20.84 1.48 26.81
C ALA A 497 22.18 1.19 27.50
N GLN A 498 23.16 0.66 26.76
CA GLN A 498 24.51 0.40 27.28
C GLN A 498 25.20 1.68 27.77
N ILE A 499 25.08 2.77 27.01
CA ILE A 499 25.70 4.05 27.39
C ILE A 499 25.04 4.64 28.63
N ILE A 500 23.70 4.62 28.71
CA ILE A 500 23.00 5.08 29.92
C ILE A 500 23.35 4.22 31.13
N MET A 501 23.50 2.91 30.97
CA MET A 501 23.96 2.04 32.06
C MET A 501 25.35 2.42 32.58
N LYS A 502 26.28 2.80 31.69
CA LYS A 502 27.59 3.32 32.12
C LYS A 502 27.49 4.71 32.77
N VAL A 503 26.63 5.60 32.27
CA VAL A 503 26.36 6.91 32.91
C VAL A 503 25.75 6.72 34.29
N LYS A 504 24.85 5.75 34.47
CA LYS A 504 24.29 5.37 35.78
C LYS A 504 25.40 5.00 36.76
N GLU A 505 26.38 4.20 36.33
CA GLU A 505 27.55 3.84 37.13
C GLU A 505 28.42 5.06 37.45
N ALA A 506 28.73 5.90 36.44
CA ALA A 506 29.54 7.11 36.60
C ALA A 506 28.91 8.12 37.58
N LEU A 507 27.58 8.24 37.57
CA LEU A 507 26.81 9.11 38.47
C LEU A 507 26.40 8.43 39.79
N CYS A 508 26.76 7.15 39.98
CA CYS A 508 26.45 6.33 41.16
C CYS A 508 24.94 6.24 41.50
N LEU A 509 24.08 6.15 40.47
CA LEU A 509 22.63 6.04 40.64
C LEU A 509 22.22 4.60 41.04
N GLN A 510 21.40 4.48 42.08
CA GLN A 510 20.93 3.23 42.69
C GLN A 510 19.43 2.95 42.45
N GLY A 511 18.72 3.81 41.73
CA GLY A 511 17.31 3.61 41.41
C GLY A 511 17.05 2.44 40.45
N ASP A 512 15.79 2.28 40.05
CA ASP A 512 15.36 1.18 39.17
C ASP A 512 15.75 1.43 37.69
N PHE A 513 16.64 0.59 37.16
CA PHE A 513 17.04 0.55 35.74
C PHE A 513 16.86 -0.83 35.10
N ARG A 514 16.05 -1.71 35.70
CA ARG A 514 15.85 -3.10 35.23
C ARG A 514 15.40 -3.21 33.77
N VAL A 515 14.67 -2.20 33.27
CA VAL A 515 14.25 -2.13 31.86
C VAL A 515 15.46 -2.02 30.92
N LEU A 516 16.47 -1.23 31.28
CA LEU A 516 17.71 -1.11 30.49
C LEU A 516 18.56 -2.38 30.60
N GLU A 517 18.62 -3.00 31.78
CA GLU A 517 19.29 -4.31 31.96
C GLU A 517 18.64 -5.41 31.12
N THR A 518 17.34 -5.31 30.87
CA THR A 518 16.62 -6.21 29.96
C THR A 518 17.04 -5.93 28.51
N LEU A 519 17.10 -4.65 28.11
CA LEU A 519 17.53 -4.24 26.77
C LEU A 519 18.96 -4.62 26.43
N THR A 520 19.90 -4.53 27.39
CA THR A 520 21.29 -4.95 27.17
C THR A 520 21.42 -6.45 26.96
N LYS A 521 20.45 -7.24 27.46
CA LYS A 521 20.41 -8.70 27.33
C LYS A 521 19.72 -9.20 26.07
N VAL A 522 19.14 -8.33 25.26
CA VAL A 522 18.35 -8.70 24.04
C VAL A 522 19.17 -9.53 23.04
N SER A 523 20.49 -9.34 23.01
CA SER A 523 21.39 -10.10 22.13
C SER A 523 21.77 -11.50 22.66
N HIS A 524 21.35 -11.88 23.88
CA HIS A 524 21.62 -13.20 24.42
C HIS A 524 20.61 -14.23 23.93
N ALA A 525 21.08 -15.46 23.68
CA ALA A 525 20.24 -16.57 23.24
C ALA A 525 19.10 -16.90 24.24
N ASP A 526 19.35 -16.74 25.54
CA ASP A 526 18.33 -17.01 26.56
C ASP A 526 17.14 -16.03 26.50
N PHE A 527 17.35 -14.82 26.00
CA PHE A 527 16.26 -13.86 25.80
C PHE A 527 15.26 -14.36 24.75
N GLN A 528 15.72 -15.10 23.74
CA GLN A 528 14.85 -15.64 22.69
C GLN A 528 13.89 -16.71 23.22
N LYS A 529 14.21 -17.35 24.35
CA LYS A 529 13.34 -18.34 25.00
C LYS A 529 12.23 -17.70 25.84
N GLU A 530 12.31 -16.39 26.09
CA GLU A 530 11.28 -15.68 26.85
C GLU A 530 9.99 -15.52 26.00
N PRO A 531 8.81 -15.45 26.65
CA PRO A 531 7.54 -15.19 25.97
C PRO A 531 7.45 -13.76 25.42
N LEU A 532 6.69 -13.57 24.33
CA LEU A 532 6.44 -12.28 23.69
C LEU A 532 5.82 -11.23 24.64
N ASN A 533 5.09 -11.67 25.66
CA ASN A 533 4.56 -10.77 26.69
C ASN A 533 5.65 -10.01 27.48
N ARG A 534 6.93 -10.44 27.38
CA ARG A 534 8.08 -9.72 27.90
C ARG A 534 8.23 -8.33 27.27
N ILE A 535 7.75 -8.18 26.03
CA ILE A 535 7.68 -6.90 25.32
C ILE A 535 6.44 -6.16 25.82
N ASP A 536 6.52 -5.72 27.07
CA ASP A 536 5.47 -4.96 27.74
C ASP A 536 5.54 -3.46 27.38
N ASN A 537 4.54 -2.70 27.85
CA ASN A 537 4.50 -1.27 27.58
C ASN A 537 5.70 -0.52 28.17
N HIS A 538 6.27 -0.97 29.29
CA HIS A 538 7.43 -0.32 29.90
C HIS A 538 8.67 -0.45 29.00
N LEU A 539 8.90 -1.64 28.44
CA LEU A 539 10.01 -1.89 27.52
C LEU A 539 9.82 -1.11 26.20
N ILE A 540 8.60 -1.05 25.68
CA ILE A 540 8.27 -0.29 24.46
C ILE A 540 8.53 1.21 24.67
N GLN A 541 8.05 1.79 25.78
CA GLN A 541 8.28 3.20 26.10
C GLN A 541 9.78 3.50 26.29
N ALA A 542 10.52 2.62 26.97
CA ALA A 542 11.97 2.76 27.10
C ALA A 542 12.67 2.72 25.73
N LYS A 543 12.32 1.77 24.87
CA LYS A 543 12.85 1.69 23.50
C LYS A 543 12.60 2.99 22.73
N MET A 544 11.39 3.56 22.77
CA MET A 544 11.08 4.81 22.06
C MET A 544 12.00 5.97 22.47
N VAL A 545 12.23 6.13 23.77
CA VAL A 545 13.16 7.16 24.30
C VAL A 545 14.59 6.90 23.81
N LEU A 546 15.03 5.64 23.84
CA LEU A 546 16.41 5.26 23.52
C LEU A 546 16.75 5.35 22.03
N VAL A 547 15.78 5.07 21.16
CA VAL A 547 15.92 5.20 19.70
C VAL A 547 16.00 6.66 19.28
N ASP A 548 15.37 7.58 20.03
CA ASP A 548 15.47 9.03 19.79
C ASP A 548 16.86 9.61 20.19
N ILE A 549 17.71 8.83 20.86
CA ILE A 549 19.08 9.24 21.19
C ILE A 549 19.95 9.16 19.93
N THR A 550 20.01 10.29 19.23
CA THR A 550 20.89 10.52 18.07
C THR A 550 22.37 10.41 18.44
N GLU A 551 23.24 10.30 17.42
CA GLU A 551 24.69 10.21 17.64
C GLU A 551 25.27 11.38 18.44
N ALA A 552 24.81 12.62 18.19
CA ALA A 552 25.26 13.78 18.95
C ALA A 552 24.87 13.71 20.44
N ARG A 553 23.63 13.27 20.72
CA ARG A 553 23.13 13.03 22.08
C ARG A 553 23.90 11.90 22.77
N ARG A 554 24.24 10.86 22.00
CA ARG A 554 25.04 9.72 22.45
C ARG A 554 26.45 10.15 22.85
N LEU A 555 27.14 10.93 22.02
CA LEU A 555 28.46 11.50 22.33
C LEU A 555 28.42 12.39 23.59
N CYS A 556 27.36 13.18 23.74
CA CYS A 556 27.14 14.01 24.92
C CYS A 556 27.05 13.19 26.22
N LEU A 557 26.43 12.01 26.19
CA LEU A 557 26.38 11.08 27.32
C LEU A 557 27.68 10.30 27.53
N GLN A 558 28.36 9.91 26.44
CA GLN A 558 29.67 9.25 26.53
C GLN A 558 30.72 10.16 27.16
N GLU A 559 30.74 11.46 26.82
CA GLU A 559 31.70 12.37 27.46
C GLU A 559 31.41 12.53 28.96
N LEU A 560 30.13 12.55 29.36
CA LEU A 560 29.76 12.57 30.77
C LEU A 560 30.26 11.31 31.52
N GLU A 561 30.15 10.14 30.88
CA GLU A 561 30.64 8.87 31.40
C GLU A 561 32.17 8.85 31.53
N LEU A 562 32.90 9.22 30.47
CA LEU A 562 34.37 9.29 30.46
C LEU A 562 34.92 10.25 31.51
N ARG A 563 34.15 11.29 31.85
CA ARG A 563 34.50 12.30 32.86
C ARG A 563 33.87 12.05 34.22
N GLY A 564 33.48 10.81 34.56
CA GLY A 564 32.86 10.49 35.86
C GLY A 564 33.61 11.02 37.09
N HIS A 565 34.95 10.96 37.10
CA HIS A 565 35.76 11.52 38.20
C HIS A 565 35.62 13.05 38.33
N PHE A 566 35.57 13.76 37.21
CA PHE A 566 35.35 15.21 37.18
C PHE A 566 33.95 15.55 37.68
N VAL A 567 32.95 14.79 37.22
CA VAL A 567 31.56 14.97 37.64
C VAL A 567 31.41 14.80 39.14
N ASN A 568 32.02 13.76 39.73
CA ASN A 568 32.00 13.56 41.18
C ASN A 568 32.72 14.70 41.90
N TRP A 569 33.87 15.16 41.39
CA TRP A 569 34.56 16.33 41.96
C TRP A 569 33.70 17.61 41.90
N VAL A 570 32.98 17.84 40.81
CA VAL A 570 32.05 19.00 40.68
C VAL A 570 30.93 18.89 41.72
N LYS A 571 30.32 17.71 41.91
CA LYS A 571 29.28 17.48 42.93
C LYS A 571 29.80 17.67 44.35
N ASP A 572 31.04 17.25 44.61
CA ASP A 572 31.67 17.39 45.93
C ASP A 572 32.14 18.82 46.23
N SER A 573 32.51 19.58 45.19
CA SER A 573 33.09 20.93 45.33
C SER A 573 32.08 22.06 45.15
N LEU A 574 30.97 21.80 44.45
CA LEU A 574 29.86 22.73 44.21
C LEU A 574 28.56 22.01 44.59
N GLU A 575 27.99 22.34 45.75
CA GLU A 575 26.76 21.68 46.23
C GLU A 575 25.54 22.07 45.39
N ASP A 576 25.55 23.28 44.83
CA ASP A 576 24.46 23.82 44.01
C ASP A 576 24.97 24.70 42.86
N ILE A 577 24.15 24.86 41.82
CA ILE A 577 24.43 25.69 40.65
C ILE A 577 24.63 27.17 41.01
N ASN A 578 24.07 27.64 42.13
CA ASN A 578 24.26 29.01 42.59
C ASN A 578 25.71 29.29 43.01
N GLU A 579 26.44 28.26 43.47
CA GLU A 579 27.85 28.36 43.85
C GLU A 579 28.79 28.42 42.64
N LEU A 580 28.33 27.92 41.47
CA LEU A 580 29.06 27.97 40.22
C LEU A 580 29.48 29.40 39.87
N LYS A 581 28.60 30.38 40.10
CA LYS A 581 28.90 31.79 39.80
C LYS A 581 30.08 32.30 40.63
N VAL A 582 30.06 32.04 41.93
CA VAL A 582 31.13 32.47 42.85
C VAL A 582 32.45 31.77 42.50
N PHE A 583 32.39 30.48 42.17
CA PHE A 583 33.56 29.72 41.75
C PHE A 583 34.17 30.24 40.44
N VAL A 584 33.33 30.57 39.46
CA VAL A 584 33.75 31.14 38.18
C VAL A 584 34.37 32.52 38.37
N ASP A 585 33.79 33.37 39.23
CA ASP A 585 34.37 34.69 39.55
C ASP A 585 35.77 34.53 40.18
N LEU A 586 35.94 33.57 41.10
CA LEU A 586 37.23 33.29 41.74
C LEU A 586 38.25 32.70 40.76
N ALA A 587 37.82 31.74 39.93
CA ALA A 587 38.67 31.11 38.92
C ALA A 587 39.11 32.11 37.84
N SER A 588 38.25 33.08 37.49
CA SER A 588 38.59 34.16 36.56
C SER A 588 39.67 35.08 37.12
N ILE A 589 39.65 35.38 38.43
CA ILE A 589 40.72 36.14 39.09
C ILE A 589 42.04 35.34 39.07
N SER A 590 41.98 34.02 39.28
CA SER A 590 43.16 33.15 39.27
C SER A 590 43.73 32.89 37.87
N ALA A 591 42.90 32.88 36.83
CA ALA A 591 43.34 32.69 35.44
C ALA A 591 44.16 33.88 34.90
N GLY A 592 44.04 35.06 35.50
CA GLY A 592 44.76 36.27 35.09
C GLY A 592 44.33 36.75 33.69
N GLU A 593 45.28 37.31 32.92
CA GLU A 593 45.02 37.90 31.59
C GLU A 593 45.30 36.93 30.42
N ASN A 594 45.51 35.63 30.69
CA ASN A 594 45.76 34.65 29.62
C ASN A 594 44.43 34.25 28.96
N ASP A 595 44.19 34.69 27.73
CA ASP A 595 42.99 34.38 26.94
C ASP A 595 42.65 32.88 26.94
N MET A 596 43.66 32.01 26.86
CA MET A 596 43.47 30.55 26.89
C MET A 596 42.91 30.03 28.21
N ASP A 597 43.28 30.63 29.34
CA ASP A 597 42.81 30.22 30.67
C ASP A 597 41.45 30.85 30.99
N VAL A 598 41.18 32.06 30.50
CA VAL A 598 39.85 32.68 30.54
C VAL A 598 38.84 31.85 29.76
N ASP A 599 39.18 31.40 28.55
CA ASP A 599 38.34 30.51 27.73
C ASP A 599 38.06 29.16 28.41
N ARG A 600 39.02 28.62 29.17
CA ARG A 600 38.83 27.40 29.96
C ARG A 600 37.81 27.61 31.07
N VAL A 601 37.85 28.76 31.76
CA VAL A 601 36.87 29.11 32.80
C VAL A 601 35.47 29.27 32.21
N ALA A 602 35.35 29.91 31.04
CA ALA A 602 34.09 29.99 30.31
C ALA A 602 33.57 28.61 29.88
N CYS A 603 34.45 27.74 29.38
CA CYS A 603 34.09 26.35 29.03
C CYS A 603 33.64 25.56 30.27
N PHE A 604 34.25 25.77 31.44
CA PHE A 604 33.82 25.17 32.71
C PHE A 604 32.42 25.64 33.10
N HIS A 605 32.16 26.95 33.09
CA HIS A 605 30.85 27.51 33.35
C HIS A 605 29.78 26.89 32.44
N ASP A 606 30.01 26.93 31.12
CA ASP A 606 29.03 26.47 30.14
C ASP A 606 28.81 24.95 30.22
N ALA A 607 29.86 24.17 30.50
CA ALA A 607 29.74 22.73 30.69
C ALA A 607 28.91 22.39 31.93
N VAL A 608 29.25 22.95 33.11
CA VAL A 608 28.51 22.67 34.35
C VAL A 608 27.07 23.17 34.23
N GLN A 609 26.85 24.33 33.61
CA GLN A 609 25.51 24.88 33.35
C GLN A 609 24.71 23.98 32.40
N GLY A 610 25.31 23.51 31.30
CA GLY A 610 24.63 22.67 30.32
C GLY A 610 24.32 21.26 30.82
N TYR A 611 25.19 20.69 31.66
CA TYR A 611 24.96 19.39 32.33
C TYR A 611 24.27 19.51 33.68
N SER A 612 23.88 20.71 34.12
CA SER A 612 23.32 20.98 35.46
C SER A 612 22.14 20.08 35.82
N SER A 613 21.26 19.78 34.86
CA SER A 613 20.13 18.89 35.09
C SER A 613 20.58 17.47 35.46
N MET A 614 21.63 16.95 34.82
CA MET A 614 22.20 15.63 35.14
C MET A 614 23.00 15.63 36.44
N LEU A 615 23.62 16.76 36.79
CA LEU A 615 24.46 16.88 37.98
C LEU A 615 23.63 17.04 39.25
N TYR A 616 22.65 17.94 39.25
CA TYR A 616 21.98 18.42 40.46
C TYR A 616 20.54 17.91 40.62
N GLU A 617 19.83 17.61 39.53
CA GLU A 617 18.43 17.13 39.63
C GLU A 617 18.34 15.60 39.82
N LEU A 618 19.37 14.84 39.44
CA LEU A 618 19.43 13.39 39.63
C LEU A 618 19.93 13.04 41.03
N LYS A 619 19.00 12.66 41.91
CA LYS A 619 19.29 12.07 43.22
C LYS A 619 19.84 10.65 43.09
N GLN A 620 20.56 10.17 44.11
CA GLN A 620 21.13 8.81 44.11
C GLN A 620 20.06 7.70 43.96
N ASP A 621 18.84 7.91 44.43
CA ASP A 621 17.72 6.97 44.33
C ASP A 621 16.91 7.09 43.01
N ALA A 622 17.29 8.01 42.12
CA ALA A 622 16.58 8.23 40.86
C ALA A 622 16.65 7.01 39.94
N GLY A 623 15.49 6.51 39.53
CA GLY A 623 15.35 5.45 38.52
C GLY A 623 15.28 5.99 37.10
N PHE A 624 15.10 5.08 36.14
CA PHE A 624 15.07 5.41 34.72
C PHE A 624 13.95 6.39 34.32
N ASP A 625 12.80 6.34 35.02
CA ASP A 625 11.68 7.27 34.75
C ASP A 625 11.98 8.73 35.08
N ILE A 626 12.83 8.99 36.08
CA ILE A 626 13.30 10.36 36.36
C ILE A 626 14.44 10.71 35.38
N PHE A 627 15.31 9.74 35.10
CA PHE A 627 16.42 9.93 34.17
C PHE A 627 15.96 10.40 32.78
N LYS A 628 14.90 9.80 32.22
CA LYS A 628 14.33 10.22 30.92
C LYS A 628 13.83 11.67 30.92
N GLU A 629 13.24 12.15 32.02
CA GLU A 629 12.75 13.53 32.12
C GLU A 629 13.92 14.53 32.18
N VAL A 630 15.00 14.15 32.85
CA VAL A 630 16.23 14.95 32.92
C VAL A 630 16.95 14.97 31.57
N LEU A 631 16.94 13.87 30.81
CA LEU A 631 17.49 13.83 29.46
C LEU A 631 16.85 14.88 28.54
N GLU A 632 15.54 15.09 28.62
CA GLU A 632 14.87 16.14 27.83
C GLU A 632 15.41 17.55 28.11
N LYS A 633 15.80 17.83 29.35
CA LYS A 633 16.45 19.10 29.72
C LYS A 633 17.87 19.17 29.16
N LEU A 634 18.63 18.08 29.25
CA LEU A 634 19.97 17.98 28.66
C LEU A 634 19.93 18.17 27.14
N TRP A 635 18.92 17.60 26.46
CA TRP A 635 18.75 17.77 25.01
C TRP A 635 18.44 19.21 24.62
N LYS A 636 17.70 19.95 25.44
CA LYS A 636 17.49 21.40 25.23
C LYS A 636 18.79 22.17 25.39
N ALA A 637 19.62 21.83 26.38
CA ALA A 637 20.93 22.45 26.58
C ALA A 637 21.88 22.16 25.41
N LEU A 638 21.98 20.91 24.97
CA LEU A 638 22.79 20.49 23.83
C LEU A 638 22.34 21.12 22.51
N LYS A 639 21.02 21.35 22.34
CA LYS A 639 20.50 22.05 21.16
C LYS A 639 20.89 23.53 21.14
N ASN A 640 20.96 24.16 22.31
CA ASN A 640 21.41 25.55 22.45
C ASN A 640 22.92 25.68 22.27
N ASP A 641 23.68 24.66 22.67
CA ASP A 641 25.13 24.60 22.51
C ASP A 641 25.60 23.22 22.01
N SER A 642 25.84 23.10 20.71
CA SER A 642 26.27 21.85 20.10
C SER A 642 27.68 21.42 20.49
N LYS A 643 28.50 22.31 21.06
CA LYS A 643 29.88 22.03 21.51
C LYS A 643 29.93 21.70 23.00
N LEU A 644 28.78 21.51 23.65
CA LEU A 644 28.70 21.18 25.07
C LEU A 644 29.60 19.98 25.48
N PRO A 645 29.70 18.88 24.71
CA PRO A 645 30.63 17.79 25.04
C PRO A 645 32.11 18.22 24.99
N ASP A 646 32.51 18.98 23.97
CA ASP A 646 33.89 19.49 23.83
C ASP A 646 34.27 20.42 25.00
N LYS A 647 33.30 21.22 25.44
CA LYS A 647 33.46 22.12 26.61
C LYS A 647 33.66 21.33 27.90
N LEU A 648 32.92 20.24 28.10
CA LEU A 648 33.10 19.36 29.27
C LEU A 648 34.50 18.72 29.30
N CYS A 649 35.00 18.27 28.16
CA CYS A 649 36.37 17.76 28.01
C CYS A 649 37.42 18.82 28.39
N THR A 650 37.24 20.05 27.90
CA THR A 650 38.15 21.18 28.17
C THR A 650 38.12 21.59 29.64
N ALA A 651 36.92 21.64 30.25
CA ALA A 651 36.69 21.98 31.65
C ALA A 651 37.40 21.03 32.62
N PHE A 652 37.47 19.73 32.31
CA PHE A 652 38.23 18.77 33.12
C PHE A 652 39.72 19.11 33.18
N GLY A 653 40.32 19.53 32.06
CA GLY A 653 41.71 19.97 32.03
C GLY A 653 42.00 21.15 32.97
N MET A 654 41.02 22.06 33.10
CA MET A 654 41.09 23.18 34.05
C MET A 654 41.05 22.70 35.50
N ALA A 655 40.10 21.83 35.90
CA ALA A 655 39.98 21.38 37.28
C ALA A 655 41.24 20.68 37.80
N LYS A 656 41.94 19.92 36.93
CA LYS A 656 43.25 19.36 37.26
C LYS A 656 44.28 20.45 37.53
N THR A 657 44.32 21.46 36.67
CA THR A 657 45.25 22.59 36.79
C THR A 657 44.96 23.42 38.06
N VAL A 658 43.69 23.71 38.37
CA VAL A 658 43.30 24.48 39.57
C VAL A 658 43.59 23.70 40.85
N LYS A 659 43.32 22.39 40.89
CA LYS A 659 43.65 21.51 42.02
C LYS A 659 45.15 21.46 42.31
N ASP A 660 45.97 21.42 41.26
CA ASP A 660 47.44 21.37 41.39
C ASP A 660 48.05 22.76 41.67
N SER A 661 47.38 23.84 41.25
CA SER A 661 47.86 25.23 41.41
C SER A 661 47.65 25.81 42.81
N HIS A 662 46.67 25.31 43.57
CA HIS A 662 46.35 25.80 44.91
C HIS A 662 47.42 25.49 45.99
N GLY A 663 48.57 24.88 45.63
CA GLY A 663 49.65 24.60 46.59
C GLY A 663 51.10 24.72 46.10
N SER A 664 51.38 25.01 44.82
CA SER A 664 52.74 24.81 44.28
C SER A 664 53.66 26.05 44.32
N VAL A 665 53.12 27.26 44.19
CA VAL A 665 53.97 28.47 44.08
C VAL A 665 54.57 28.89 45.43
N GLU A 666 53.79 28.78 46.51
CA GLU A 666 54.24 29.11 47.88
C GLU A 666 55.26 28.09 48.43
N LEU A 667 55.02 26.79 48.23
CA LEU A 667 55.91 25.72 48.70
C LEU A 667 57.23 25.66 47.91
N SER A 668 57.23 25.96 46.61
CA SER A 668 58.46 25.89 45.78
C SER A 668 59.43 27.04 46.06
N SER A 669 58.93 28.27 46.27
CA SER A 669 59.80 29.43 46.52
C SER A 669 60.37 29.41 47.94
N LEU A 670 59.58 28.98 48.93
CA LEU A 670 60.01 28.89 50.33
C LEU A 670 60.94 27.70 50.58
N SER A 671 60.71 26.56 49.91
CA SER A 671 61.65 25.43 49.93
C SER A 671 62.97 25.75 49.24
N LEU A 672 62.95 26.52 48.14
CA LEU A 672 64.17 27.02 47.52
C LEU A 672 64.93 27.98 48.44
N ALA A 673 64.25 28.91 49.11
CA ALA A 673 64.87 29.80 50.09
C ALA A 673 65.56 29.01 51.23
N SER A 674 64.88 28.00 51.78
CA SER A 674 65.44 27.12 52.82
C SER A 674 66.62 26.28 52.31
N ALA A 675 66.57 25.80 51.06
CA ALA A 675 67.69 25.09 50.42
C ALA A 675 68.91 26.00 50.22
N ILE A 676 68.70 27.27 49.85
CA ILE A 676 69.76 28.28 49.75
C ILE A 676 70.37 28.57 51.12
N ASN A 677 69.55 28.78 52.14
CA ASN A 677 70.02 29.09 53.49
C ASN A 677 70.80 27.93 54.13
N SER A 678 70.42 26.69 53.84
CA SER A 678 71.05 25.49 54.43
C SER A 678 72.26 24.97 53.64
N LYS A 679 72.26 25.09 52.30
CA LYS A 679 73.26 24.45 51.42
C LYS A 679 73.79 25.35 50.31
N GLY A 680 73.33 26.58 50.19
CA GLY A 680 73.75 27.52 49.15
C GLY A 680 75.16 28.05 49.37
N ILE A 681 75.94 28.14 48.30
CA ILE A 681 77.32 28.64 48.29
C ILE A 681 77.41 29.83 47.35
N TYR A 682 77.63 31.04 47.90
CA TYR A 682 77.82 32.25 47.12
C TYR A 682 79.26 32.36 46.62
N LEU A 683 79.43 32.50 45.30
CA LEU A 683 80.71 32.62 44.63
C LEU A 683 80.86 34.02 44.06
N ILE A 684 81.82 34.77 44.61
CA ILE A 684 82.27 36.06 44.09
C ILE A 684 83.59 35.82 43.34
N SER A 685 83.60 36.02 42.02
CA SER A 685 84.79 35.79 41.21
C SER A 685 84.93 36.78 40.06
N ALA A 686 86.17 37.01 39.61
CA ALA A 686 86.50 37.86 38.47
C ALA A 686 87.06 37.02 37.30
N GLN A 687 86.40 35.91 36.96
CA GLN A 687 86.88 35.00 35.92
C GLN A 687 86.46 35.48 34.52
N ASN A 688 87.44 35.78 33.66
CA ASN A 688 87.30 35.97 32.21
C ASN A 688 86.28 37.02 31.73
N VAL A 689 86.23 38.22 32.35
CA VAL A 689 85.33 39.30 31.92
C VAL A 689 86.09 40.60 31.65
N LYS A 690 85.81 41.26 30.52
CA LYS A 690 86.43 42.56 30.14
C LYS A 690 85.93 43.75 30.98
N LYS A 691 84.76 43.63 31.62
CA LYS A 691 84.16 44.63 32.51
C LYS A 691 83.46 43.90 33.64
N LEU A 692 83.89 44.13 34.88
CA LEU A 692 83.36 43.47 36.06
C LEU A 692 82.09 44.23 36.53
N SER A 693 80.92 43.58 36.44
CA SER A 693 79.65 44.05 37.01
C SER A 693 79.12 43.03 38.04
N LEU A 694 78.15 43.45 38.86
CA LEU A 694 77.55 42.60 39.90
C LEU A 694 77.01 41.28 39.33
N ASP A 695 76.33 41.33 38.18
CA ASP A 695 75.79 40.15 37.48
C ASP A 695 76.87 39.16 37.03
N SER A 696 78.05 39.66 36.65
CA SER A 696 79.17 38.83 36.21
C SER A 696 80.02 38.30 37.37
N ALA A 697 79.98 38.98 38.51
CA ALA A 697 80.83 38.69 39.65
C ALA A 697 80.20 37.72 40.65
N LEU A 698 78.87 37.77 40.84
CA LEU A 698 78.16 36.95 41.82
C LEU A 698 77.38 35.80 41.17
N LYS A 699 77.58 34.59 41.69
CA LYS A 699 76.77 33.40 41.39
C LYS A 699 76.46 32.64 42.66
N LEU A 700 75.33 31.93 42.71
CA LEU A 700 75.02 31.01 43.79
C LEU A 700 75.05 29.57 43.27
N GLN A 701 75.59 28.64 44.05
CA GLN A 701 75.55 27.21 43.75
C GLN A 701 74.91 26.41 44.87
N ILE A 702 74.08 25.44 44.52
CA ILE A 702 73.47 24.49 45.46
C ILE A 702 73.86 23.07 45.03
N PRO A 703 74.43 22.24 45.93
CA PRO A 703 74.67 20.82 45.66
C PRO A 703 73.36 20.03 45.65
N GLU A 704 73.05 19.36 44.54
CA GLU A 704 71.95 18.40 44.42
C GLU A 704 72.51 16.98 44.30
N GLU A 705 71.96 16.04 45.10
CA GLU A 705 72.27 14.61 45.01
C GLU A 705 71.26 13.92 44.08
N ASN A 706 71.75 13.37 42.96
CA ASN A 706 70.99 12.50 42.07
C ASN A 706 71.78 11.18 41.86
N ASP A 707 71.10 10.12 41.41
CA ASP A 707 71.62 8.75 41.27
C ASP A 707 72.88 8.59 40.38
N GLU A 708 73.31 9.63 39.66
CA GLU A 708 74.52 9.65 38.80
C GLU A 708 75.68 10.53 39.34
N GLY A 709 75.60 11.01 40.59
CA GLY A 709 76.65 11.80 41.26
C GLY A 709 76.28 13.26 41.55
N GLN A 710 77.08 13.95 42.38
CA GLN A 710 76.84 15.33 42.81
C GLN A 710 76.89 16.33 41.64
N ARG A 711 75.75 16.95 41.30
CA ARG A 711 75.67 18.08 40.36
C ARG A 711 75.43 19.38 41.13
N MET A 712 76.16 20.43 40.76
CA MET A 712 76.00 21.77 41.33
C MET A 712 75.04 22.59 40.47
N ARG A 713 73.87 22.95 41.01
CA ARG A 713 72.92 23.83 40.33
C ARG A 713 73.31 25.28 40.55
N CYS A 714 73.49 26.03 39.46
CA CYS A 714 73.95 27.42 39.49
C CYS A 714 72.79 28.40 39.27
N TYR A 715 72.72 29.45 40.09
CA TYR A 715 71.77 30.54 39.97
C TYR A 715 72.50 31.85 39.70
N SER A 716 71.94 32.66 38.79
CA SER A 716 72.43 34.00 38.45
C SER A 716 71.92 35.06 39.43
N LEU A 717 72.45 36.28 39.36
CA LEU A 717 71.95 37.39 40.18
C LEU A 717 70.48 37.71 39.87
N GLU A 718 70.07 37.57 38.61
CA GLU A 718 68.69 37.84 38.17
C GLU A 718 67.72 36.84 38.78
N ASP A 719 68.06 35.54 38.77
CA ASP A 719 67.27 34.49 39.42
C ASP A 719 67.07 34.75 40.92
N LEU A 720 68.12 35.23 41.60
CA LEU A 720 68.09 35.52 43.03
C LEU A 720 67.29 36.79 43.36
N ARG A 721 67.33 37.81 42.48
CA ARG A 721 66.46 38.99 42.60
C ARG A 721 65.01 38.67 42.31
N GLU A 722 64.73 37.80 41.34
CA GLU A 722 63.38 37.30 41.08
C GLU A 722 62.84 36.52 42.28
N LEU A 723 63.66 35.62 42.85
CA LEU A 723 63.32 34.90 44.08
C LEU A 723 63.07 35.87 45.24
N GLN A 724 63.94 36.88 45.44
CA GLN A 724 63.75 37.90 46.46
C GLN A 724 62.42 38.65 46.27
N ASN A 725 62.10 39.09 45.05
CA ASN A 725 60.83 39.76 44.76
C ASN A 725 59.62 38.87 45.07
N LYS A 726 59.68 37.58 44.69
CA LYS A 726 58.63 36.59 45.00
C LYS A 726 58.47 36.41 46.51
N LEU A 727 59.56 36.27 47.27
CA LEU A 727 59.50 36.09 48.73
C LEU A 727 59.02 37.35 49.47
N MET A 728 59.42 38.55 49.01
CA MET A 728 58.98 39.81 49.60
C MET A 728 57.47 40.07 49.43
N LEU A 729 56.87 39.55 48.34
CA LEU A 729 55.42 39.59 48.12
C LEU A 729 54.64 38.57 48.98
N MET A 730 55.32 37.53 49.49
CA MET A 730 54.72 36.49 50.34
C MET A 730 54.84 36.79 51.85
N SER A 731 55.43 37.90 52.26
CA SER A 731 55.59 38.27 53.68
C SER A 731 54.25 38.65 54.30
N GLY A 732 53.57 37.66 54.89
CA GLY A 732 52.28 37.90 55.54
C GLY A 732 51.73 36.79 56.45
N LYS A 733 52.22 35.55 56.45
CA LYS A 733 51.64 34.48 57.28
C LYS A 733 52.65 33.44 57.80
N GLY A 734 52.95 33.48 59.10
CA GLY A 734 53.56 32.38 59.88
C GLY A 734 55.03 32.55 60.28
N ASP A 735 55.34 32.37 61.57
CA ASP A 735 56.67 32.63 62.17
C ASP A 735 57.82 31.79 61.61
N GLN A 736 57.57 30.56 61.12
CA GLN A 736 58.62 29.69 60.59
C GLN A 736 59.04 30.04 59.16
N GLY A 737 58.11 30.46 58.30
CA GLY A 737 58.41 30.85 56.92
C GLY A 737 59.08 32.22 56.83
N GLN A 738 58.72 33.14 57.72
CA GLN A 738 59.28 34.49 57.74
C GLN A 738 60.78 34.49 58.09
N ASN A 739 61.22 33.63 59.00
CA ASN A 739 62.64 33.51 59.36
C ASN A 739 63.52 33.10 58.16
N GLU A 740 63.05 32.17 57.32
CA GLU A 740 63.80 31.73 56.13
C GLU A 740 63.87 32.84 55.07
N VAL A 741 62.79 33.61 54.92
CA VAL A 741 62.72 34.76 54.01
C VAL A 741 63.66 35.88 54.47
N ASP A 742 63.60 36.24 55.75
CA ASP A 742 64.42 37.31 56.34
C ASP A 742 65.90 36.92 56.30
N HIS A 743 66.24 35.67 56.63
CA HIS A 743 67.60 35.18 56.60
C HIS A 743 68.19 35.17 55.18
N PHE A 744 67.42 34.70 54.19
CA PHE A 744 67.85 34.75 52.78
C PHE A 744 68.06 36.20 52.33
N ALA A 745 67.11 37.11 52.64
CA ALA A 745 67.19 38.51 52.25
C ALA A 745 68.41 39.23 52.87
N GLU A 746 68.70 38.99 54.15
CA GLU A 746 69.83 39.59 54.85
C GLU A 746 71.17 39.08 54.33
N VAL A 747 71.31 37.76 54.14
CA VAL A 747 72.53 37.14 53.60
C VAL A 747 72.75 37.62 52.18
N PHE A 748 71.72 37.61 51.33
CA PHE A 748 71.83 38.04 49.94
C PHE A 748 72.21 39.53 49.83
N ALA A 749 71.61 40.40 50.63
CA ALA A 749 71.97 41.82 50.67
C ALA A 749 73.41 42.06 51.17
N SER A 750 73.89 41.23 52.10
CA SER A 750 75.26 41.29 52.61
C SER A 750 76.29 40.82 51.57
N VAL A 751 75.96 39.75 50.83
CA VAL A 751 76.79 39.23 49.74
C VAL A 751 76.83 40.22 48.57
N GLN A 752 75.72 40.88 48.23
CA GLN A 752 75.71 41.96 47.22
C GLN A 752 76.64 43.11 47.63
N ARG A 753 76.57 43.59 48.88
CA ARG A 753 77.48 44.62 49.40
C ARG A 753 78.95 44.18 49.35
N LEU A 754 79.24 42.92 49.68
CA LEU A 754 80.58 42.35 49.60
C LEU A 754 81.09 42.28 48.15
N ALA A 755 80.22 41.88 47.21
CA ALA A 755 80.54 41.83 45.79
C ALA A 755 80.76 43.24 45.20
N GLU A 756 79.99 44.24 45.60
CA GLU A 756 80.20 45.65 45.23
C GLU A 756 81.54 46.17 45.76
N ALA A 757 81.88 45.88 47.02
CA ALA A 757 83.18 46.22 47.58
C ALA A 757 84.34 45.51 46.87
N PHE A 758 84.17 44.23 46.52
CA PHE A 758 85.13 43.46 45.73
C PHE A 758 85.33 44.08 44.34
N ILE A 759 84.25 44.46 43.64
CA ILE A 759 84.32 45.15 42.35
C ILE A 759 85.04 46.50 42.50
N ALA A 760 84.73 47.29 43.53
CA ALA A 760 85.39 48.57 43.77
C ALA A 760 86.91 48.39 44.01
N LEU A 761 87.32 47.43 44.84
CA LEU A 761 88.74 47.12 45.10
C LEU A 761 89.45 46.58 43.86
N TYR A 762 88.78 45.76 43.06
CA TYR A 762 89.29 45.25 41.78
C TYR A 762 89.50 46.38 40.77
N THR A 763 88.56 47.32 40.69
CA THR A 763 88.61 48.45 39.75
C THR A 763 89.66 49.49 40.16
N LEU A 764 89.93 49.63 41.48
CA LEU A 764 90.99 50.48 42.03
C LEU A 764 92.41 49.88 41.88
N GLY A 765 92.56 48.67 41.35
CA GLY A 765 93.86 48.05 41.07
C GLY A 765 94.65 47.59 42.31
N ILE A 766 94.03 47.55 43.48
CA ILE A 766 94.68 47.20 44.76
C ILE A 766 94.91 45.67 44.87
N LEU A 767 94.26 44.88 44.01
CA LEU A 767 94.20 43.42 44.11
C LEU A 767 94.78 42.73 42.86
N PHE A 768 96.05 43.00 42.50
CA PHE A 768 96.79 42.14 41.54
C PHE A 768 98.32 42.12 41.73
N SER A 769 98.82 41.04 42.31
CA SER A 769 99.98 40.25 41.85
C SER A 769 100.16 39.09 42.84
N GLY A 770 99.57 37.91 42.66
CA GLY A 770 99.89 36.96 41.61
C GLY A 770 100.13 35.59 42.27
N THR A 771 99.76 34.52 41.56
CA THR A 771 100.24 33.12 41.60
C THR A 771 99.10 32.11 41.68
N GLY A 772 99.08 31.22 40.68
CA GLY A 772 98.14 30.13 40.58
C GLY A 772 98.30 29.15 41.73
N LYS A 773 97.23 29.02 42.52
CA LYS A 773 96.63 27.74 42.91
C LYS A 773 95.37 28.06 43.72
N HIS A 774 94.30 27.35 43.39
CA HIS A 774 92.99 27.37 44.02
C HIS A 774 92.99 27.83 45.49
N ARG A 775 92.36 28.98 45.74
CA ARG A 775 91.71 29.28 47.02
C ARG A 775 90.35 29.88 46.72
N SER A 776 89.33 29.02 46.64
CA SER A 776 87.96 29.44 46.92
C SER A 776 87.92 29.87 48.38
N THR A 777 87.54 31.12 48.63
CA THR A 777 87.10 31.55 49.96
C THR A 777 85.59 31.32 49.96
N ALA A 778 85.14 30.26 50.64
CA ALA A 778 83.72 30.06 50.92
C ALA A 778 83.35 30.97 52.10
N VAL A 779 82.26 31.73 51.94
CA VAL A 779 81.56 32.43 53.03
C VAL A 779 80.17 31.85 53.09
#